data_AF-A0A6P1L0Y3-F1
#
_entry.id   AF-A0A6P1L0Y3-F1
#
_cell.length_a   1.000
_cell.length_b   1.000
_cell.length_c   1.000
_cell.angle_alpha   90.00
_cell.angle_beta   90.00
_cell.angle_gamma   90.00
#
_symmetry.space_group_name_H-M   'P 1'
#
loop_
_entity.id
_entity.type
_entity.pdbx_description
1 polymer ?
#
loop_
_entity_poly.entity_id
_entity_poly.type
_entity_poly.pdbx_seq_one_letter_code
_entity_poly.pdbx_strand_id
1 'polypeptide(L)'
;MEIIQVEDADLQAIEGDRCRTFQAVSHPLNASVILDDIRAYQRKRVIIICNTVSQAQGLFRDLEELNYEGILHVTLLHSRFLPEHRAQKETDLKSIFAQSWQDDGNCYVLISTQVIEAGINITCQVMHTQLCPMNSLLQRAGRCARFGGEQGEVYIYPTVEVNAASCKIAIADLELEEESAPKKQSFLPYPQETCELTWSVLQEHTQSVQANENVGFRTEEQWINQVHTREDLLQQQRRLNNRMNFEQRFEDAFFRGDQSAGRELIRSIDSRSVFIWEEDGLIDIEEEVVDPQKLLSFSLPVSMLCKVWREFQNMEFGADWIFKQIENPKGKAETYSQPVCTPIKSREALIGSIRILVNPRYVHYDEHIGLLIGIDVFGNHFVSPDKSKRVIASEYRYNMDNYVGHLVLMWKCWREVFTVNRLKNGVSQETTFTSVRDELLAAGGRFIRGKIFPQTQEKEAEALFEMLVFLAIFTHDLGKLQVKWQEVMQGWQAIAHSSFSGRNPGKHLLAHTDYSPEDRHQRDALKDYEKKHKRPNHAVESAYLAQDILKQSLVPLLQDNFLADIEQIKYICHTVIMAAGRHHSAWAGGWDQAATAKIKSIELHPGAKQAIADSWRSIHRFLPQPLSLAKANLGKDVYPIKKDFDLNRFTPDQTEYLQLYLLIVRALRLCDQRSVQLHNI
;
A
#
# COMPACT_ATOMS: atom_id res chain seq x y z
N MET A 1 -16.11 10.46 13.90
CA MET A 1 -15.92 11.30 12.70
C MET A 1 -16.89 12.43 12.88
N GLU A 2 -16.39 13.61 13.21
CA GLU A 2 -17.22 14.80 13.35
C GLU A 2 -17.59 15.24 11.92
N ILE A 3 -18.88 15.27 11.61
CA ILE A 3 -19.36 15.73 10.30
C ILE A 3 -19.23 17.25 10.35
N ILE A 4 -18.26 17.81 9.63
CA ILE A 4 -18.10 19.25 9.50
C ILE A 4 -19.25 19.74 8.62
N GLN A 5 -20.17 20.51 9.19
CA GLN A 5 -21.18 21.24 8.43
C GLN A 5 -20.57 22.57 7.97
N VAL A 6 -20.67 22.85 6.68
CA VAL A 6 -20.19 24.11 6.08
C VAL A 6 -21.29 25.14 6.27
N GLU A 7 -21.03 26.17 7.07
CA GLU A 7 -21.95 27.28 7.31
C GLU A 7 -21.87 28.31 6.17
N ASP A 8 -22.89 29.14 5.99
CA ASP A 8 -22.91 30.13 4.90
C ASP A 8 -21.76 31.16 4.99
N ALA A 9 -21.22 31.40 6.19
CA ALA A 9 -20.05 32.24 6.39
C ALA A 9 -18.75 31.59 5.85
N ASP A 10 -18.66 30.25 5.90
CA ASP A 10 -17.52 29.51 5.37
C ASP A 10 -17.54 29.52 3.83
N LEU A 11 -18.73 29.56 3.22
CA LEU A 11 -18.90 29.61 1.76
C LEU A 11 -18.28 30.84 1.13
N GLN A 12 -18.43 32.03 1.74
CA GLN A 12 -17.78 33.24 1.22
C GLN A 12 -16.25 33.12 1.19
N ALA A 13 -15.65 32.50 2.20
CA ALA A 13 -14.22 32.26 2.25
C ALA A 13 -13.76 31.15 1.28
N ILE A 14 -14.58 30.11 1.08
CA ILE A 14 -14.28 28.98 0.21
C ILE A 14 -14.41 29.34 -1.27
N GLU A 15 -15.48 30.06 -1.64
CA GLU A 15 -15.79 30.44 -3.02
C GLU A 15 -14.94 31.63 -3.48
N GLY A 16 -14.73 32.61 -2.60
CA GLY A 16 -14.08 33.86 -2.98
C GLY A 16 -14.86 34.58 -4.09
N ASP A 17 -14.14 35.25 -4.98
CA ASP A 17 -14.66 36.02 -6.12
C ASP A 17 -14.44 35.33 -7.47
N ARG A 18 -14.13 34.03 -7.47
CA ARG A 18 -13.96 33.25 -8.71
C ARG A 18 -15.31 32.90 -9.33
N CYS A 19 -15.36 32.84 -10.66
CA CYS A 19 -16.58 32.53 -11.40
C CYS A 19 -16.37 31.36 -12.37
N ARG A 20 -17.30 30.41 -12.38
CA ARG A 20 -17.35 29.29 -13.33
C ARG A 20 -18.74 29.10 -13.90
N THR A 21 -18.83 29.02 -15.21
CA THR A 21 -20.07 28.65 -15.93
C THR A 21 -19.93 27.26 -16.53
N PHE A 22 -21.06 26.56 -16.68
CA PHE A 22 -21.11 25.19 -17.16
C PHE A 22 -22.09 25.09 -18.34
N GLN A 23 -21.65 24.50 -19.46
CA GLN A 23 -22.47 24.35 -20.65
C GLN A 23 -22.37 22.93 -21.22
N ALA A 24 -23.52 22.29 -21.41
CA ALA A 24 -23.64 21.01 -22.12
C ALA A 24 -23.64 21.26 -23.63
N VAL A 25 -22.66 20.70 -24.34
CA VAL A 25 -22.49 20.85 -25.78
C VAL A 25 -22.91 19.57 -26.49
N SER A 26 -23.93 19.66 -27.35
CA SER A 26 -24.58 18.48 -27.95
C SER A 26 -23.74 17.79 -29.03
N HIS A 27 -22.84 18.52 -29.70
CA HIS A 27 -21.94 17.94 -30.68
C HIS A 27 -20.70 17.31 -30.00
N PRO A 28 -19.98 16.41 -30.68
CA PRO A 28 -18.77 15.79 -30.16
C PRO A 28 -17.64 16.80 -29.92
N LEU A 29 -16.75 16.47 -28.97
CA LEU A 29 -15.47 17.15 -28.81
C LEU A 29 -14.49 16.66 -29.89
N ASN A 30 -13.88 17.58 -30.63
CA ASN A 30 -12.86 17.28 -31.63
C ASN A 30 -11.84 18.43 -31.73
N ALA A 31 -10.75 18.23 -32.48
CA ALA A 31 -9.66 19.20 -32.57
C ALA A 31 -10.07 20.53 -33.20
N SER A 32 -11.00 20.54 -34.17
CA SER A 32 -11.46 21.79 -34.80
C SER A 32 -12.28 22.65 -33.83
N VAL A 33 -13.17 22.05 -33.05
CA VAL A 33 -13.95 22.75 -32.00
C VAL A 33 -13.02 23.45 -31.00
N ILE A 34 -11.97 22.76 -30.58
CA ILE A 34 -10.98 23.31 -29.64
C ILE A 34 -10.24 24.49 -30.27
N LEU A 35 -9.75 24.32 -31.50
CA LEU A 35 -9.01 25.36 -32.20
C LEU A 35 -9.86 26.60 -32.49
N ASP A 36 -11.14 26.40 -32.83
CA ASP A 36 -12.08 27.48 -33.09
C ASP A 36 -12.38 28.30 -31.82
N ASP A 37 -12.58 27.64 -30.65
CA ASP A 37 -12.73 28.35 -29.36
C ASP A 37 -11.47 29.15 -29.01
N ILE A 38 -10.28 28.53 -29.14
CA ILE A 38 -9.00 29.18 -28.86
C ILE A 38 -8.85 30.45 -29.69
N ARG A 39 -9.17 30.39 -30.99
CA ARG A 39 -9.07 31.53 -31.91
C ARG A 39 -10.13 32.59 -31.64
N ALA A 40 -11.38 32.18 -31.43
CA ALA A 40 -12.50 33.10 -31.23
C ALA A 40 -12.32 33.95 -29.97
N TYR A 41 -11.84 33.34 -28.87
CA TYR A 41 -11.73 33.98 -27.56
C TYR A 41 -10.29 34.29 -27.14
N GLN A 42 -9.31 34.07 -28.02
CA GLN A 42 -7.88 34.33 -27.76
C GLN A 42 -7.39 33.67 -26.47
N ARG A 43 -7.79 32.40 -26.26
CA ARG A 43 -7.46 31.64 -25.05
C ARG A 43 -5.95 31.50 -24.90
N LYS A 44 -5.47 31.56 -23.65
CA LYS A 44 -4.06 31.40 -23.29
C LYS A 44 -3.79 30.10 -22.55
N ARG A 45 -4.73 29.65 -21.71
CA ARG A 45 -4.60 28.41 -20.92
C ARG A 45 -5.86 27.57 -21.04
N VAL A 46 -5.72 26.44 -21.73
CA VAL A 46 -6.83 25.53 -22.08
C VAL A 46 -6.55 24.17 -21.49
N ILE A 47 -7.55 23.56 -20.85
CA ILE A 47 -7.48 22.16 -20.40
C ILE A 47 -8.54 21.35 -21.14
N ILE A 48 -8.12 20.21 -21.68
CA ILE A 48 -8.98 19.22 -22.31
C ILE A 48 -8.89 17.91 -21.55
N ILE A 49 -10.02 17.30 -21.22
CA ILE A 49 -10.06 16.04 -20.46
C ILE A 49 -10.86 14.99 -21.19
N CYS A 50 -10.20 13.89 -21.56
CA CYS A 50 -10.82 12.69 -22.10
C CYS A 50 -10.91 11.61 -21.01
N ASN A 51 -11.89 10.71 -21.11
CA ASN A 51 -12.06 9.65 -20.14
C ASN A 51 -11.10 8.48 -20.35
N THR A 52 -10.62 8.25 -21.58
CA THR A 52 -9.63 7.21 -21.87
C THR A 52 -8.31 7.81 -22.38
N VAL A 53 -7.22 7.06 -22.17
CA VAL A 53 -5.88 7.46 -22.64
C VAL A 53 -5.84 7.44 -24.16
N SER A 54 -6.47 6.43 -24.77
CA SER A 54 -6.57 6.28 -26.22
C SER A 54 -7.19 7.52 -26.89
N GLN A 55 -8.30 8.04 -26.36
CA GLN A 55 -8.95 9.24 -26.88
C GLN A 55 -8.08 10.48 -26.73
N ALA A 56 -7.42 10.65 -25.58
CA ALA A 56 -6.49 11.76 -25.35
C ALA A 56 -5.30 11.73 -26.34
N GLN A 57 -4.74 10.55 -26.60
CA GLN A 57 -3.66 10.36 -27.59
C GLN A 57 -4.12 10.68 -29.02
N GLY A 58 -5.33 10.26 -29.40
CA GLY A 58 -5.89 10.55 -30.72
C GLY A 58 -6.15 12.05 -30.91
N LEU A 59 -6.78 12.70 -29.93
CA LEU A 59 -7.08 14.12 -29.97
C LEU A 59 -5.82 14.99 -29.95
N PHE A 60 -4.78 14.57 -29.23
CA PHE A 60 -3.47 15.21 -29.25
C PHE A 60 -2.85 15.20 -30.66
N ARG A 61 -2.88 14.06 -31.36
CA ARG A 61 -2.37 13.97 -32.73
C ARG A 61 -3.14 14.88 -33.68
N ASP A 62 -4.47 14.85 -33.61
CA ASP A 62 -5.30 15.69 -34.49
C ASP A 62 -5.06 17.20 -34.24
N LEU A 63 -4.87 17.60 -32.98
CA LEU A 63 -4.60 18.99 -32.65
C LEU A 63 -3.20 19.43 -33.09
N GLU A 64 -2.18 18.59 -32.90
CA GLU A 64 -0.82 18.82 -33.41
C GLU A 64 -0.81 18.90 -34.95
N GLU A 65 -1.57 18.05 -35.64
CA GLU A 65 -1.74 18.15 -37.09
C GLU A 65 -2.35 19.50 -37.48
N LEU A 66 -3.38 20.00 -36.79
CA LEU A 66 -3.97 21.30 -37.10
C LEU A 66 -3.09 22.50 -36.70
N ASN A 67 -2.08 22.31 -35.85
CA ASN A 67 -1.19 23.34 -35.33
C ASN A 67 -0.03 23.68 -36.30
N TYR A 68 -0.28 23.74 -37.61
CA TYR A 68 0.74 24.00 -38.64
C TYR A 68 1.50 25.32 -38.44
N GLU A 69 0.88 26.32 -37.79
CA GLU A 69 1.48 27.62 -37.54
C GLU A 69 2.37 27.64 -36.28
N GLY A 70 2.39 26.55 -35.50
CA GLY A 70 3.21 26.43 -34.29
C GLY A 70 2.81 27.38 -33.16
N ILE A 71 1.56 27.84 -33.15
CA ILE A 71 1.06 28.85 -32.20
C ILE A 71 0.64 28.20 -30.87
N LEU A 72 0.24 26.93 -30.90
CA LEU A 72 -0.18 26.19 -29.71
C LEU A 72 0.99 25.40 -29.13
N HIS A 73 1.14 25.45 -27.81
CA HIS A 73 1.98 24.54 -27.05
C HIS A 73 1.11 23.45 -26.45
N VAL A 74 0.97 22.32 -27.16
CA VAL A 74 0.13 21.21 -26.72
C VAL A 74 0.94 20.24 -25.87
N THR A 75 0.45 19.94 -24.67
CA THR A 75 1.03 18.95 -23.76
C THR A 75 0.01 17.84 -23.49
N LEU A 76 0.42 16.58 -23.68
CA LEU A 76 -0.36 15.41 -23.32
C LEU A 76 0.08 14.83 -21.96
N LEU A 77 -0.86 14.60 -21.04
CA LEU A 77 -0.57 13.99 -19.73
C LEU A 77 -1.53 12.85 -19.39
N HIS A 78 -0.99 11.67 -19.11
CA HIS A 78 -1.77 10.50 -18.70
C HIS A 78 -0.91 9.43 -18.01
N SER A 79 -1.53 8.32 -17.58
CA SER A 79 -0.86 7.25 -16.82
C SER A 79 0.13 6.39 -17.62
N ARG A 80 0.12 6.45 -18.96
CA ARG A 80 0.98 5.64 -19.85
C ARG A 80 2.35 6.25 -20.17
N PHE A 81 2.84 7.19 -19.37
CA PHE A 81 4.21 7.69 -19.45
C PHE A 81 5.12 7.01 -18.43
N LEU A 82 6.40 6.90 -18.76
CA LEU A 82 7.41 6.57 -17.76
C LEU A 82 7.41 7.62 -16.63
N PRO A 83 7.74 7.23 -15.38
CA PRO A 83 7.70 8.16 -14.24
C PRO A 83 8.52 9.43 -14.44
N GLU A 84 9.67 9.34 -15.10
CA GLU A 84 10.54 10.49 -15.37
C GLU A 84 9.91 11.48 -16.36
N HIS A 85 9.41 10.99 -17.51
CA HIS A 85 8.75 11.82 -18.52
C HIS A 85 7.47 12.45 -17.97
N ARG A 86 6.73 11.70 -17.16
CA ARG A 86 5.56 12.23 -16.45
C ARG A 86 5.94 13.34 -15.47
N ALA A 87 6.97 13.12 -14.66
CA ALA A 87 7.43 14.11 -13.68
C ALA A 87 7.93 15.40 -14.35
N GLN A 88 8.59 15.28 -15.50
CA GLN A 88 9.00 16.43 -16.31
C GLN A 88 7.77 17.24 -16.76
N LYS A 89 6.81 16.60 -17.43
CA LYS A 89 5.56 17.26 -17.87
C LYS A 89 4.80 17.90 -16.70
N GLU A 90 4.69 17.21 -15.57
CA GLU A 90 4.03 17.76 -14.37
C GLU A 90 4.78 18.98 -13.80
N THR A 91 6.10 19.03 -13.91
CA THR A 91 6.92 20.17 -13.48
C THR A 91 6.66 21.38 -14.39
N ASP A 92 6.66 21.17 -15.70
CA ASP A 92 6.41 22.22 -16.68
C ASP A 92 5.00 22.80 -16.52
N LEU A 93 3.99 21.94 -16.39
CA LEU A 93 2.59 22.36 -16.17
C LEU A 93 2.38 23.14 -14.87
N LYS A 94 3.12 22.78 -13.80
CA LYS A 94 3.08 23.53 -12.54
C LYS A 94 3.65 24.93 -12.64
N SER A 95 4.44 25.23 -13.67
CA SER A 95 4.92 26.58 -13.96
C SER A 95 3.94 27.35 -14.86
N ILE A 96 3.46 26.71 -15.93
CA ILE A 96 2.63 27.33 -16.97
C ILE A 96 1.19 27.59 -16.48
N PHE A 97 0.61 26.64 -15.73
CA PHE A 97 -0.77 26.75 -15.24
C PHE A 97 -0.84 27.19 -13.76
N ALA A 98 0.23 27.82 -13.25
CA ALA A 98 0.27 28.38 -11.90
C ALA A 98 -0.58 29.65 -11.76
N GLN A 99 -0.91 30.02 -10.52
CA GLN A 99 -1.49 31.32 -10.19
C GLN A 99 -0.56 32.49 -10.55
N SER A 100 0.75 32.29 -10.40
CA SER A 100 1.78 33.32 -10.64
C SER A 100 2.24 33.42 -12.10
N TRP A 101 1.57 32.72 -13.02
CA TRP A 101 1.92 32.76 -14.43
C TRP A 101 1.72 34.17 -15.00
N GLN A 102 2.62 34.59 -15.89
CA GLN A 102 2.54 35.84 -16.62
C GLN A 102 2.36 35.53 -18.11
N ASP A 103 1.48 36.27 -18.78
CA ASP A 103 1.23 36.12 -20.20
C ASP A 103 2.49 36.45 -21.00
N ASP A 104 3.02 35.43 -21.67
CA ASP A 104 4.18 35.50 -22.56
C ASP A 104 3.77 35.59 -24.04
N GLY A 105 2.47 35.71 -24.32
CA GLY A 105 1.89 35.77 -25.65
C GLY A 105 1.46 34.41 -26.21
N ASN A 106 1.90 33.30 -25.62
CA ASN A 106 1.67 31.95 -26.15
C ASN A 106 0.33 31.35 -25.69
N CYS A 107 -0.16 30.36 -26.43
CA CYS A 107 -1.32 29.55 -26.03
C CYS A 107 -0.87 28.17 -25.57
N TYR A 108 -1.18 27.83 -24.32
CA TYR A 108 -0.86 26.55 -23.71
C TYR A 108 -2.09 25.67 -23.60
N VAL A 109 -2.00 24.48 -24.18
CA VAL A 109 -3.08 23.49 -24.23
C VAL A 109 -2.65 22.22 -23.52
N LEU A 110 -3.37 21.84 -22.47
CA LEU A 110 -3.15 20.58 -21.77
C LEU A 110 -4.26 19.59 -22.15
N ILE A 111 -3.91 18.51 -22.82
CA ILE A 111 -4.79 17.35 -23.02
C ILE A 111 -4.45 16.32 -21.94
N SER A 112 -5.45 15.90 -21.17
CA SER A 112 -5.25 15.00 -20.03
C SER A 112 -6.36 13.97 -19.90
N THR A 113 -6.14 12.99 -19.03
CA THR A 113 -7.19 12.14 -18.46
C THR A 113 -7.44 12.50 -16.99
N GLN A 114 -8.01 11.59 -16.20
CA GLN A 114 -8.29 11.76 -14.76
C GLN A 114 -7.05 12.06 -13.90
N VAL A 115 -5.84 11.96 -14.47
CA VAL A 115 -4.58 12.15 -13.74
C VAL A 115 -4.40 13.55 -13.13
N ILE A 116 -5.15 14.57 -13.59
CA ILE A 116 -5.13 15.93 -13.03
C ILE A 116 -6.24 16.21 -12.00
N GLU A 117 -7.16 15.25 -11.77
CA GLU A 117 -8.26 15.39 -10.80
C GLU A 117 -7.74 15.50 -9.37
N ALA A 118 -6.55 14.96 -9.07
CA ALA A 118 -5.91 15.06 -7.76
C ALA A 118 -4.39 15.26 -7.89
N GLY A 119 -3.79 15.98 -6.94
CA GLY A 119 -2.33 16.07 -6.80
C GLY A 119 -1.62 17.12 -7.64
N ILE A 120 -2.33 17.89 -8.48
CA ILE A 120 -1.74 18.96 -9.30
C ILE A 120 -2.51 20.28 -9.09
N ASN A 121 -1.79 21.35 -8.72
CA ASN A 121 -2.34 22.66 -8.40
C ASN A 121 -2.25 23.60 -9.61
N ILE A 122 -3.19 23.47 -10.55
CA ILE A 122 -3.21 24.18 -11.83
C ILE A 122 -4.55 24.88 -12.08
N THR A 123 -4.55 25.90 -12.94
CA THR A 123 -5.74 26.66 -13.35
C THR A 123 -5.78 26.93 -14.86
N CYS A 124 -6.97 26.98 -15.46
CA CYS A 124 -7.21 27.34 -16.86
C CYS A 124 -8.37 28.34 -17.02
N GLN A 125 -8.45 28.97 -18.19
CA GLN A 125 -9.55 29.87 -18.57
C GLN A 125 -10.74 29.10 -19.13
N VAL A 126 -10.49 28.00 -19.83
CA VAL A 126 -11.52 27.17 -20.42
C VAL A 126 -11.16 25.70 -20.26
N MET A 127 -12.18 24.90 -19.94
CA MET A 127 -12.07 23.47 -19.82
C MET A 127 -13.05 22.79 -20.79
N HIS A 128 -12.51 21.97 -21.70
CA HIS A 128 -13.30 21.06 -22.51
C HIS A 128 -13.22 19.65 -21.93
N THR A 129 -14.31 19.10 -21.43
CA THR A 129 -14.30 17.77 -20.81
C THR A 129 -15.32 16.85 -21.43
N GLN A 130 -14.92 15.60 -21.65
CA GLN A 130 -15.88 14.53 -21.93
C GLN A 130 -16.78 14.31 -20.72
N LEU A 131 -18.04 13.94 -20.98
CA LEU A 131 -19.05 13.61 -20.00
C LEU A 131 -18.54 12.50 -19.07
N CYS A 132 -18.68 12.74 -17.77
CA CYS A 132 -18.30 11.83 -16.69
C CYS A 132 -19.29 12.03 -15.53
N PRO A 133 -19.25 11.18 -14.48
CA PRO A 133 -20.09 11.37 -13.30
C PRO A 133 -19.86 12.72 -12.63
N MET A 134 -20.93 13.31 -12.09
CA MET A 134 -20.92 14.67 -11.54
C MET A 134 -19.78 14.96 -10.53
N ASN A 135 -19.43 14.00 -9.67
CA ASN A 135 -18.32 14.16 -8.72
C ASN A 135 -16.95 14.30 -9.41
N SER A 136 -16.72 13.54 -10.49
CA SER A 136 -15.50 13.62 -11.29
C SER A 136 -15.49 14.93 -12.09
N LEU A 137 -16.64 15.32 -12.67
CA LEU A 137 -16.79 16.58 -13.40
C LEU A 137 -16.44 17.79 -12.54
N LEU A 138 -16.96 17.85 -11.31
CA LEU A 138 -16.68 18.97 -10.40
C LEU A 138 -15.22 18.99 -9.93
N GLN A 139 -14.60 17.81 -9.73
CA GLN A 139 -13.16 17.73 -9.44
C GLN A 139 -12.30 18.25 -10.60
N ARG A 140 -12.68 17.92 -11.84
CA ARG A 140 -12.07 18.48 -13.06
C ARG A 140 -12.26 19.99 -13.13
N ALA A 141 -13.50 20.46 -12.98
CA ALA A 141 -13.85 21.89 -13.02
C ALA A 141 -13.15 22.70 -11.91
N GLY A 142 -12.77 22.09 -10.79
CA GLY A 142 -11.89 22.70 -9.77
C GLY A 142 -10.46 23.00 -10.24
N ARG A 143 -10.13 22.78 -11.52
CA ARG A 143 -8.91 23.23 -12.22
C ARG A 143 -9.20 24.32 -13.27
N CYS A 144 -10.44 24.76 -13.42
CA CYS A 144 -10.85 25.92 -14.21
C CYS A 144 -11.20 27.04 -13.25
N ALA A 145 -10.69 28.26 -13.46
CA ALA A 145 -10.83 29.37 -12.51
C ALA A 145 -10.64 28.93 -11.04
N ARG A 146 -9.47 28.35 -10.75
CA ARG A 146 -9.16 27.75 -9.46
C ARG A 146 -8.92 28.80 -8.38
N PHE A 147 -8.29 29.91 -8.73
CA PHE A 147 -7.87 30.96 -7.80
C PHE A 147 -8.88 32.11 -7.76
N GLY A 148 -8.82 32.94 -6.70
CA GLY A 148 -9.65 34.14 -6.59
C GLY A 148 -9.41 35.11 -7.76
N GLY A 149 -10.47 35.79 -8.18
CA GLY A 149 -10.51 36.75 -9.29
C GLY A 149 -10.54 36.13 -10.68
N GLU A 150 -10.46 34.80 -10.80
CA GLU A 150 -10.49 34.11 -12.09
C GLU A 150 -11.92 33.88 -12.59
N GLN A 151 -12.11 33.98 -13.90
CA GLN A 151 -13.34 33.61 -14.60
C GLN A 151 -13.03 32.48 -15.57
N GLY A 152 -13.87 31.45 -15.57
CA GLY A 152 -13.64 30.26 -16.37
C GLY A 152 -14.90 29.63 -16.91
N GLU A 153 -14.76 28.94 -18.04
CA GLU A 153 -15.86 28.28 -18.74
C GLU A 153 -15.61 26.77 -18.81
N VAL A 154 -16.63 25.98 -18.53
CA VAL A 154 -16.57 24.52 -18.59
C VAL A 154 -17.57 24.00 -19.63
N TYR A 155 -17.04 23.42 -20.70
CA TYR A 155 -17.82 22.80 -21.77
C TYR A 155 -17.80 21.29 -21.64
N ILE A 156 -18.98 20.67 -21.59
CA ILE A 156 -19.15 19.24 -21.39
C ILE A 156 -19.69 18.59 -22.65
N TYR A 157 -18.98 17.57 -23.15
CA TYR A 157 -19.27 16.91 -24.41
C TYR A 157 -19.64 15.44 -24.20
N PRO A 158 -20.70 14.91 -24.84
CA PRO A 158 -21.12 13.52 -24.65
C PRO A 158 -20.11 12.53 -25.24
N THR A 159 -19.47 12.88 -26.36
CA THR A 159 -18.52 12.04 -27.10
C THR A 159 -17.26 12.81 -27.48
N VAL A 160 -16.22 12.06 -27.83
CA VAL A 160 -14.99 12.57 -28.45
C VAL A 160 -14.88 11.95 -29.83
N GLU A 161 -14.63 12.76 -30.84
CA GLU A 161 -14.37 12.35 -32.21
C GLU A 161 -12.96 12.77 -32.63
N VAL A 162 -12.31 11.88 -33.38
CA VAL A 162 -10.97 12.09 -33.93
C VAL A 162 -10.98 11.81 -35.43
N ASN A 163 -9.99 12.33 -36.14
CA ASN A 163 -9.81 12.13 -37.57
C ASN A 163 -9.58 10.65 -37.92
N ALA A 164 -9.81 10.30 -39.19
CA ALA A 164 -9.67 8.93 -39.67
C ALA A 164 -8.28 8.31 -39.39
N ALA A 165 -7.22 9.13 -39.45
CA ALA A 165 -5.85 8.71 -39.16
C ALA A 165 -5.65 8.32 -37.68
N SER A 166 -6.32 9.00 -36.76
CA SER A 166 -6.23 8.80 -35.30
C SER A 166 -7.30 7.85 -34.75
N CYS A 167 -8.30 7.47 -35.55
CA CYS A 167 -9.44 6.67 -35.13
C CYS A 167 -9.04 5.34 -34.48
N LYS A 168 -8.13 4.58 -35.09
CA LYS A 168 -7.64 3.30 -34.54
C LYS A 168 -7.02 3.46 -33.15
N ILE A 169 -6.29 4.55 -32.93
CA ILE A 169 -5.70 4.86 -31.63
C ILE A 169 -6.80 5.21 -30.65
N ALA A 170 -7.70 6.14 -30.99
CA ALA A 170 -8.74 6.61 -30.07
C ALA A 170 -9.66 5.50 -29.54
N ILE A 171 -9.92 4.47 -30.35
CA ILE A 171 -10.75 3.34 -29.95
C ILE A 171 -9.97 2.22 -29.24
N ALA A 172 -8.66 2.32 -29.03
CA ALA A 172 -7.84 1.23 -28.46
C ALA A 172 -8.31 0.78 -27.06
N ASP A 173 -8.90 1.69 -26.27
CA ASP A 173 -9.42 1.37 -24.93
C ASP A 173 -10.92 1.00 -24.93
N LEU A 174 -11.60 1.17 -26.06
CA LEU A 174 -13.04 0.97 -26.20
C LEU A 174 -13.32 -0.46 -26.72
N GLU A 175 -14.13 -1.20 -25.97
CA GLU A 175 -14.71 -2.45 -26.46
C GLU A 175 -15.81 -2.12 -27.48
N LEU A 176 -15.61 -2.51 -28.74
CA LEU A 176 -16.66 -2.45 -29.75
C LEU A 176 -17.53 -3.71 -29.56
N GLU A 177 -18.82 -3.52 -29.29
CA GLU A 177 -19.82 -4.60 -29.31
C GLU A 177 -19.98 -5.13 -30.74
N GLU A 178 -20.32 -6.43 -30.87
CA GLU A 178 -20.62 -7.05 -32.16
C GLU A 178 -21.78 -6.32 -32.87
N GLU A 179 -21.77 -6.30 -34.20
CA GLU A 179 -22.69 -5.54 -35.07
C GLU A 179 -24.20 -5.78 -34.83
N SER A 180 -24.58 -6.74 -33.98
CA SER A 180 -25.97 -7.16 -33.74
C SER A 180 -26.66 -6.47 -32.55
N ALA A 181 -25.95 -5.71 -31.71
CA ALA A 181 -26.53 -4.98 -30.58
C ALA A 181 -26.69 -3.47 -30.90
N PRO A 182 -27.74 -2.79 -30.38
CA PRO A 182 -27.86 -1.34 -30.53
C PRO A 182 -26.65 -0.67 -29.88
N LYS A 183 -25.89 0.13 -30.66
CA LYS A 183 -24.67 0.84 -30.20
C LYS A 183 -24.96 1.66 -28.95
N LYS A 184 -24.72 1.10 -27.76
CA LYS A 184 -24.77 1.85 -26.51
C LYS A 184 -23.53 2.71 -26.39
N GLN A 185 -23.70 3.95 -25.98
CA GLN A 185 -22.61 4.89 -25.81
C GLN A 185 -21.76 4.49 -24.60
N SER A 186 -20.46 4.33 -24.81
CA SER A 186 -19.52 3.96 -23.76
C SER A 186 -18.94 5.18 -23.07
N PHE A 187 -19.01 5.21 -21.73
CA PHE A 187 -18.44 6.26 -20.88
C PHE A 187 -17.30 5.74 -20.01
N LEU A 188 -16.58 4.69 -20.47
CA LEU A 188 -15.50 4.08 -19.71
C LEU A 188 -14.52 5.11 -19.15
N PRO A 189 -14.06 4.96 -17.90
CA PRO A 189 -14.29 3.82 -16.99
C PRO A 189 -15.58 3.93 -16.15
N TYR A 190 -16.48 4.86 -16.47
CA TYR A 190 -17.61 5.22 -15.62
C TYR A 190 -18.89 4.45 -15.96
N PRO A 191 -19.78 4.20 -14.96
CA PRO A 191 -21.09 3.63 -15.20
C PRO A 191 -21.96 4.54 -16.08
N GLN A 192 -22.59 3.94 -17.10
CA GLN A 192 -23.43 4.66 -18.06
C GLN A 192 -24.57 5.44 -17.39
N GLU A 193 -25.32 4.79 -16.49
CA GLU A 193 -26.49 5.39 -15.83
C GLU A 193 -26.13 6.68 -15.05
N THR A 194 -24.98 6.69 -14.38
CA THR A 194 -24.50 7.88 -13.64
C THR A 194 -24.12 9.03 -14.59
N CYS A 195 -23.51 8.70 -15.74
CA CYS A 195 -23.18 9.70 -16.77
C CYS A 195 -24.44 10.27 -17.42
N GLU A 196 -25.45 9.45 -17.70
CA GLU A 196 -26.74 9.88 -18.28
C GLU A 196 -27.53 10.79 -17.34
N LEU A 197 -27.52 10.50 -16.02
CA LEU A 197 -28.08 11.40 -15.01
C LEU A 197 -27.31 12.72 -14.96
N THR A 198 -25.97 12.67 -15.00
CA THR A 198 -25.13 13.88 -15.06
C THR A 198 -25.48 14.73 -16.29
N TRP A 199 -25.66 14.09 -17.45
CA TRP A 199 -26.03 14.77 -18.68
C TRP A 199 -27.39 15.47 -18.58
N SER A 200 -28.39 14.79 -18.01
CA SER A 200 -29.73 15.36 -17.81
C SER A 200 -29.69 16.63 -16.96
N VAL A 201 -28.95 16.61 -15.83
CA VAL A 201 -28.78 17.77 -14.94
C VAL A 201 -28.10 18.93 -15.67
N LEU A 202 -27.06 18.65 -16.46
CA LEU A 202 -26.33 19.69 -17.20
C LEU A 202 -27.16 20.28 -18.34
N GLN A 203 -27.97 19.48 -19.03
CA GLN A 203 -28.87 19.97 -20.09
C GLN A 203 -29.94 20.89 -19.52
N GLU A 204 -30.54 20.52 -18.39
CA GLU A 204 -31.53 21.37 -17.70
C GLU A 204 -30.90 22.70 -17.27
N HIS A 205 -29.69 22.68 -16.70
CA HIS A 205 -28.97 23.90 -16.35
C HIS A 205 -28.67 24.78 -17.58
N THR A 206 -28.17 24.18 -18.67
CA THR A 206 -27.81 24.90 -19.90
C THR A 206 -29.03 25.56 -20.56
N GLN A 207 -30.21 24.98 -20.41
CA GLN A 207 -31.48 25.53 -20.93
C GLN A 207 -32.14 26.53 -19.97
N SER A 208 -31.62 26.67 -18.75
CA SER A 208 -32.16 27.57 -17.74
C SER A 208 -31.71 29.02 -17.95
N VAL A 209 -32.40 29.95 -17.29
CA VAL A 209 -31.98 31.37 -17.23
C VAL A 209 -30.63 31.55 -16.53
N GLN A 210 -30.16 30.53 -15.79
CA GLN A 210 -28.94 30.55 -14.98
C GLN A 210 -27.72 29.98 -15.72
N ALA A 211 -27.83 29.64 -17.01
CA ALA A 211 -26.75 28.99 -17.77
C ALA A 211 -25.43 29.79 -17.83
N ASN A 212 -25.51 31.12 -17.65
CA ASN A 212 -24.36 32.02 -17.62
C ASN A 212 -24.06 32.56 -16.21
N GLU A 213 -24.71 32.02 -15.18
CA GLU A 213 -24.45 32.37 -13.79
C GLU A 213 -23.32 31.51 -13.20
N ASN A 214 -22.68 32.01 -12.14
CA ASN A 214 -21.65 31.27 -11.42
C ASN A 214 -22.24 30.02 -10.76
N VAL A 215 -21.62 28.88 -10.97
CA VAL A 215 -21.94 27.63 -10.27
C VAL A 215 -21.07 27.54 -9.02
N GLY A 216 -21.69 27.84 -7.87
CA GLY A 216 -21.07 27.74 -6.53
C GLY A 216 -21.36 26.43 -5.81
N PHE A 217 -20.83 26.29 -4.60
CA PHE A 217 -20.87 25.10 -3.75
C PHE A 217 -22.28 24.53 -3.56
N ARG A 218 -23.29 25.38 -3.34
CA ARG A 218 -24.68 24.92 -3.13
C ARG A 218 -25.25 24.25 -4.39
N THR A 219 -24.97 24.80 -5.56
CA THR A 219 -25.38 24.19 -6.84
C THR A 219 -24.60 22.91 -7.09
N GLU A 220 -23.28 22.91 -6.83
CA GLU A 220 -22.42 21.73 -6.92
C GLU A 220 -22.93 20.58 -6.01
N GLU A 221 -23.29 20.89 -4.76
CA GLU A 221 -23.87 19.95 -3.78
C GLU A 221 -25.21 19.39 -4.26
N GLN A 222 -26.11 20.24 -4.77
CA GLN A 222 -27.39 19.81 -5.32
C GLN A 222 -27.21 18.85 -6.50
N TRP A 223 -26.31 19.19 -7.44
CA TRP A 223 -26.00 18.34 -8.58
C TRP A 223 -25.43 16.99 -8.17
N ILE A 224 -24.50 16.96 -7.21
CA ILE A 224 -23.96 15.70 -6.67
C ILE A 224 -25.09 14.86 -6.08
N ASN A 225 -25.96 15.45 -5.27
CA ASN A 225 -27.04 14.73 -4.61
C ASN A 225 -28.06 14.19 -5.62
N GLN A 226 -28.41 14.94 -6.66
CA GLN A 226 -29.31 14.49 -7.72
C GLN A 226 -28.75 13.26 -8.47
N VAL A 227 -27.44 13.23 -8.72
CA VAL A 227 -26.81 12.17 -9.52
C VAL A 227 -26.44 10.94 -8.68
N HIS A 228 -25.87 11.13 -7.48
CA HIS A 228 -25.19 10.05 -6.74
C HIS A 228 -26.01 9.44 -5.61
N THR A 229 -26.94 10.18 -4.98
CA THR A 229 -27.63 9.73 -3.75
C THR A 229 -28.23 8.33 -3.88
N ARG A 230 -28.91 8.05 -4.98
CA ARG A 230 -29.56 6.75 -5.19
C ARG A 230 -28.55 5.60 -5.27
N GLU A 231 -27.47 5.78 -6.03
CA GLU A 231 -26.43 4.75 -6.18
C GLU A 231 -25.64 4.58 -4.87
N ASP A 232 -25.33 5.66 -4.16
CA ASP A 232 -24.63 5.61 -2.88
C ASP A 232 -25.43 4.85 -1.81
N LEU A 233 -26.74 5.08 -1.72
CA LEU A 233 -27.63 4.33 -0.83
C LEU A 233 -27.70 2.84 -1.20
N LEU A 234 -27.75 2.52 -2.50
CA LEU A 234 -27.71 1.13 -2.97
C LEU A 234 -26.37 0.46 -2.64
N GLN A 235 -25.24 1.15 -2.81
CA GLN A 235 -23.93 0.64 -2.43
C GLN A 235 -23.82 0.43 -0.91
N GLN A 236 -24.35 1.35 -0.11
CA GLN A 236 -24.41 1.19 1.34
C GLN A 236 -25.21 -0.07 1.72
N GLN A 237 -26.39 -0.27 1.11
CA GLN A 237 -27.21 -1.45 1.37
C GLN A 237 -26.52 -2.75 0.91
N ARG A 238 -25.86 -2.76 -0.24
CA ARG A 238 -25.05 -3.91 -0.72
C ARG A 238 -23.94 -4.25 0.28
N ARG A 239 -23.23 -3.24 0.82
CA ARG A 239 -22.19 -3.45 1.84
C ARG A 239 -22.76 -4.02 3.13
N LEU A 240 -23.92 -3.55 3.58
CA LEU A 240 -24.60 -4.10 4.76
C LEU A 240 -25.03 -5.56 4.55
N ASN A 241 -25.61 -5.87 3.39
CA ASN A 241 -26.05 -7.24 3.06
C ASN A 241 -24.86 -8.22 2.94
N ASN A 242 -23.71 -7.74 2.47
CA ASN A 242 -22.50 -8.55 2.31
C ASN A 242 -21.56 -8.53 3.53
N ARG A 243 -21.98 -7.91 4.65
CA ARG A 243 -21.12 -7.68 5.81
C ARG A 243 -20.50 -8.97 6.37
N MET A 244 -21.31 -10.02 6.57
CA MET A 244 -20.81 -11.30 7.10
C MET A 244 -19.75 -11.92 6.19
N ASN A 245 -19.96 -11.88 4.87
CA ASN A 245 -19.00 -12.41 3.91
C ASN A 245 -17.69 -11.60 3.90
N PHE A 246 -17.80 -10.27 4.00
CA PHE A 246 -16.63 -9.41 4.15
C PHE A 246 -15.86 -9.69 5.44
N GLU A 247 -16.55 -9.79 6.59
CA GLU A 247 -15.93 -10.07 7.89
C GLU A 247 -15.21 -11.42 7.89
N GLN A 248 -15.81 -12.46 7.28
CA GLN A 248 -15.17 -13.77 7.11
C GLN A 248 -13.92 -13.70 6.23
N ARG A 249 -14.02 -13.07 5.05
CA ARG A 249 -12.87 -12.90 4.15
C ARG A 249 -11.77 -12.07 4.80
N PHE A 250 -12.13 -11.05 5.57
CA PHE A 250 -11.20 -10.23 6.32
C PHE A 250 -10.45 -11.05 7.36
N GLU A 251 -11.15 -11.94 8.07
CA GLU A 251 -10.52 -12.84 9.02
C GLU A 251 -9.52 -13.78 8.34
N ASP A 252 -9.95 -14.43 7.25
CA ASP A 252 -9.12 -15.36 6.49
C ASP A 252 -7.87 -14.67 5.94
N ALA A 253 -8.02 -13.48 5.35
CA ALA A 253 -6.88 -12.74 4.80
C ALA A 253 -5.94 -12.20 5.89
N PHE A 254 -6.50 -11.52 6.89
CA PHE A 254 -5.71 -10.73 7.83
C PHE A 254 -5.14 -11.57 8.97
N PHE A 255 -5.90 -12.53 9.50
CA PHE A 255 -5.49 -13.32 10.66
C PHE A 255 -4.95 -14.70 10.30
N ARG A 256 -5.44 -15.30 9.20
CA ARG A 256 -5.01 -16.64 8.75
C ARG A 256 -4.02 -16.59 7.57
N GLY A 257 -3.83 -15.42 6.96
CA GLY A 257 -2.85 -15.23 5.90
C GLY A 257 -3.30 -15.78 4.54
N ASP A 258 -4.61 -15.96 4.34
CA ASP A 258 -5.15 -16.38 3.05
C ASP A 258 -5.07 -15.23 2.03
N GLN A 259 -4.03 -15.28 1.20
CA GLN A 259 -3.81 -14.29 0.15
C GLN A 259 -4.94 -14.26 -0.89
N SER A 260 -5.70 -15.36 -1.06
CA SER A 260 -6.81 -15.42 -2.01
C SER A 260 -7.99 -14.56 -1.54
N ALA A 261 -8.34 -14.63 -0.25
CA ALA A 261 -9.36 -13.78 0.38
C ALA A 261 -8.97 -12.29 0.33
N GLY A 262 -7.67 -11.97 0.42
CA GLY A 262 -7.18 -10.59 0.30
C GLY A 262 -7.57 -9.89 -1.01
N ARG A 263 -7.61 -10.63 -2.13
CA ARG A 263 -8.01 -10.08 -3.44
C ARG A 263 -9.49 -9.68 -3.51
N GLU A 264 -10.30 -10.27 -2.63
CA GLU A 264 -11.74 -10.07 -2.60
C GLU A 264 -12.17 -8.98 -1.59
N LEU A 265 -11.25 -8.56 -0.72
CA LEU A 265 -11.44 -7.48 0.24
C LEU A 265 -11.06 -6.11 -0.30
N ILE A 266 -10.10 -6.08 -1.22
CA ILE A 266 -9.64 -4.87 -1.90
C ILE A 266 -10.47 -4.73 -3.19
N ARG A 267 -10.88 -3.50 -3.51
CA ARG A 267 -11.60 -3.13 -4.74
C ARG A 267 -11.12 -3.96 -5.95
N SER A 268 -12.06 -4.45 -6.77
CA SER A 268 -11.76 -5.01 -8.10
C SER A 268 -10.82 -4.07 -8.84
N ILE A 269 -9.56 -4.46 -8.97
CA ILE A 269 -8.57 -3.66 -9.68
C ILE A 269 -8.81 -3.93 -11.16
N ASP A 270 -9.26 -2.93 -11.90
CA ASP A 270 -9.51 -3.04 -13.34
C ASP A 270 -8.23 -2.87 -14.18
N SER A 271 -7.10 -2.55 -13.55
CA SER A 271 -5.80 -2.42 -14.22
C SER A 271 -4.83 -3.57 -13.92
N ARG A 272 -3.86 -3.80 -14.81
CA ARG A 272 -2.78 -4.78 -14.67
C ARG A 272 -1.43 -4.11 -14.73
N SER A 273 -0.46 -4.65 -13.99
CA SER A 273 0.94 -4.23 -14.07
C SER A 273 1.59 -4.89 -15.28
N VAL A 274 1.89 -4.09 -16.28
CA VAL A 274 2.42 -4.50 -17.56
C VAL A 274 3.90 -4.17 -17.65
N PHE A 275 4.71 -5.19 -17.95
CA PHE A 275 6.15 -5.12 -18.13
C PHE A 275 6.47 -5.45 -19.59
N ILE A 276 7.44 -4.78 -20.18
CA ILE A 276 7.85 -5.02 -21.57
C ILE A 276 9.28 -5.54 -21.55
N TRP A 277 9.51 -6.70 -22.16
CA TRP A 277 10.82 -7.37 -22.13
C TRP A 277 10.98 -8.32 -23.31
N GLU A 278 12.16 -8.30 -23.94
CA GLU A 278 12.52 -9.21 -25.02
C GLU A 278 13.17 -10.47 -24.43
N GLU A 279 12.62 -11.64 -24.75
CA GLU A 279 13.27 -12.91 -24.38
C GLU A 279 14.36 -13.18 -25.42
N ASP A 280 15.63 -13.17 -25.00
CA ASP A 280 16.74 -13.49 -25.90
C ASP A 280 16.61 -14.93 -26.41
N GLY A 281 16.31 -15.07 -27.69
CA GLY A 281 16.15 -16.36 -28.37
C GLY A 281 17.46 -17.03 -28.80
N LEU A 282 18.62 -16.57 -28.31
CA LEU A 282 19.92 -17.14 -28.67
C LEU A 282 20.32 -18.25 -27.69
N ILE A 283 20.31 -19.48 -28.22
CA ILE A 283 20.84 -20.69 -27.60
C ILE A 283 22.33 -20.47 -27.29
N ASP A 284 22.75 -20.73 -26.05
CA ASP A 284 24.14 -20.80 -25.51
C ASP A 284 24.77 -19.59 -24.79
N ILE A 285 24.00 -18.55 -24.42
CA ILE A 285 24.48 -17.55 -23.43
C ILE A 285 23.53 -17.60 -22.23
N GLU A 286 24.08 -17.61 -21.01
CA GLU A 286 23.35 -17.69 -19.74
C GLU A 286 22.02 -16.92 -19.81
N GLU A 287 20.87 -17.62 -19.77
CA GLU A 287 19.54 -17.02 -19.87
C GLU A 287 19.44 -15.81 -18.91
N GLU A 288 19.39 -14.58 -19.45
CA GLU A 288 19.07 -13.41 -18.64
C GLU A 288 17.57 -13.49 -18.28
N VAL A 289 17.31 -14.17 -17.16
CA VAL A 289 15.96 -14.32 -16.62
C VAL A 289 15.45 -12.95 -16.16
N VAL A 290 14.30 -12.55 -16.69
CA VAL A 290 13.61 -11.31 -16.30
C VAL A 290 13.51 -11.23 -14.78
N ASP A 291 13.89 -10.08 -14.21
CA ASP A 291 13.60 -9.74 -12.82
C ASP A 291 12.54 -8.63 -12.75
N PRO A 292 11.24 -8.99 -12.77
CA PRO A 292 10.13 -8.06 -12.64
C PRO A 292 10.15 -7.17 -11.39
N GLN A 293 10.98 -7.47 -10.37
CA GLN A 293 11.14 -6.58 -9.23
C GLN A 293 11.98 -5.35 -9.58
N LYS A 294 12.92 -5.50 -10.52
CA LYS A 294 13.78 -4.42 -11.00
C LYS A 294 13.11 -3.56 -12.06
N LEU A 295 12.22 -4.08 -12.88
CA LEU A 295 11.63 -3.33 -14.01
C LEU A 295 10.51 -2.35 -13.60
N LEU A 296 10.43 -1.22 -14.29
CA LEU A 296 9.26 -0.34 -14.26
C LEU A 296 8.08 -0.96 -15.00
N SER A 297 6.88 -0.73 -14.48
CA SER A 297 5.62 -1.25 -15.03
C SER A 297 4.65 -0.14 -15.40
N PHE A 298 3.85 -0.37 -16.43
CA PHE A 298 2.70 0.45 -16.76
C PHE A 298 1.43 -0.14 -16.15
N SER A 299 0.49 0.71 -15.76
CA SER A 299 -0.84 0.29 -15.28
C SER A 299 -1.84 0.41 -16.42
N LEU A 300 -2.24 -0.71 -17.03
CA LEU A 300 -3.15 -0.73 -18.19
C LEU A 300 -4.51 -1.35 -17.85
N PRO A 301 -5.63 -0.81 -18.38
CA PRO A 301 -6.95 -1.41 -18.20
C PRO A 301 -7.04 -2.83 -18.77
N VAL A 302 -7.74 -3.72 -18.07
CA VAL A 302 -7.93 -5.12 -18.50
C VAL A 302 -8.74 -5.22 -19.79
N SER A 303 -9.67 -4.29 -20.04
CA SER A 303 -10.46 -4.21 -21.28
C SER A 303 -9.57 -4.01 -22.52
N MET A 304 -8.63 -3.06 -22.43
CA MET A 304 -7.64 -2.80 -23.48
C MET A 304 -6.81 -4.06 -23.77
N LEU A 305 -6.32 -4.72 -22.72
CA LEU A 305 -5.54 -5.96 -22.87
C LEU A 305 -6.38 -7.09 -23.51
N CYS A 306 -7.64 -7.24 -23.10
CA CYS A 306 -8.56 -8.20 -23.70
C CYS A 306 -8.80 -7.93 -25.20
N LYS A 307 -8.92 -6.66 -25.59
CA LYS A 307 -9.07 -6.27 -26.99
C LYS A 307 -7.83 -6.64 -27.80
N VAL A 308 -6.64 -6.22 -27.34
CA VAL A 308 -5.37 -6.54 -28.00
C VAL A 308 -5.16 -8.06 -28.11
N TRP A 309 -5.51 -8.82 -27.06
CA TRP A 309 -5.44 -10.28 -27.09
C TRP A 309 -6.37 -10.87 -28.16
N ARG A 310 -7.62 -10.39 -28.25
CA ARG A 310 -8.59 -10.84 -29.26
C ARG A 310 -8.10 -10.56 -30.69
N GLU A 311 -7.58 -9.36 -30.93
CA GLU A 311 -7.00 -8.98 -32.22
C GLU A 311 -5.80 -9.87 -32.58
N PHE A 312 -4.93 -10.16 -31.61
CA PHE A 312 -3.80 -11.06 -31.78
C PHE A 312 -4.22 -12.50 -32.11
N GLN A 313 -5.27 -13.04 -31.48
CA GLN A 313 -5.78 -14.38 -31.79
C GLN A 313 -6.28 -14.52 -33.24
N ASN A 314 -6.66 -13.42 -33.88
CA ASN A 314 -7.15 -13.40 -35.25
C ASN A 314 -6.04 -13.23 -36.30
N MET A 315 -4.76 -13.15 -35.90
CA MET A 315 -3.65 -13.04 -36.84
C MET A 315 -3.35 -14.38 -37.51
N GLU A 316 -3.33 -14.41 -38.85
CA GLU A 316 -3.11 -15.64 -39.63
C GLU A 316 -1.65 -16.16 -39.56
N PHE A 317 -0.66 -15.30 -39.29
CA PHE A 317 0.76 -15.67 -39.20
C PHE A 317 1.56 -14.75 -38.25
N GLY A 318 2.52 -15.32 -37.51
CA GLY A 318 3.80 -14.63 -37.25
C GLY A 318 4.26 -14.31 -35.81
N ALA A 319 3.65 -14.82 -34.73
CA ALA A 319 4.25 -14.71 -33.39
C ALA A 319 3.80 -15.80 -32.40
N ASP A 320 4.74 -16.25 -31.57
CA ASP A 320 4.53 -17.33 -30.61
C ASP A 320 3.74 -16.90 -29.36
N TRP A 321 3.78 -15.60 -29.00
CA TRP A 321 3.06 -15.03 -27.86
C TRP A 321 3.01 -13.50 -27.90
N ILE A 322 1.96 -12.93 -27.30
CA ILE A 322 1.84 -11.48 -27.01
C ILE A 322 1.90 -11.18 -25.51
N PHE A 323 1.28 -12.03 -24.68
CA PHE A 323 1.21 -11.88 -23.23
C PHE A 323 1.70 -13.13 -22.50
N LYS A 324 2.54 -12.95 -21.48
CA LYS A 324 2.88 -13.97 -20.48
C LYS A 324 2.46 -13.52 -19.08
N GLN A 325 1.95 -14.42 -18.27
CA GLN A 325 1.67 -14.18 -16.85
C GLN A 325 2.95 -14.34 -16.05
N ILE A 326 3.19 -13.41 -15.11
CA ILE A 326 4.32 -13.48 -14.18
C ILE A 326 3.83 -14.04 -12.84
N GLU A 327 4.27 -15.24 -12.49
CA GLU A 327 3.90 -15.91 -11.24
C GLU A 327 5.09 -16.03 -10.28
N ASN A 328 4.83 -15.78 -8.99
CA ASN A 328 5.81 -16.09 -7.96
C ASN A 328 5.79 -17.61 -7.68
N PRO A 329 6.93 -18.23 -7.36
CA PRO A 329 6.98 -19.66 -7.04
C PRO A 329 6.21 -19.97 -5.76
N LYS A 330 5.47 -21.08 -5.75
CA LYS A 330 4.68 -21.52 -4.59
C LYS A 330 5.54 -22.35 -3.62
N GLY A 331 5.46 -22.07 -2.30
CA GLY A 331 6.01 -22.92 -1.23
C GLY A 331 7.24 -22.35 -0.50
N LYS A 332 7.97 -23.19 0.26
CA LYS A 332 9.13 -22.80 1.12
C LYS A 332 10.32 -22.12 0.40
N ALA A 333 10.24 -21.95 -0.91
CA ALA A 333 11.22 -21.27 -1.75
C ALA A 333 10.97 -19.75 -1.91
N GLU A 334 9.91 -19.21 -1.29
CA GLU A 334 9.48 -17.80 -1.35
C GLU A 334 10.60 -16.76 -1.15
N THR A 335 11.70 -17.09 -0.48
CA THR A 335 12.78 -16.13 -0.18
C THR A 335 13.85 -16.03 -1.27
N TYR A 336 13.93 -16.97 -2.23
CA TYR A 336 15.04 -17.01 -3.19
C TYR A 336 14.70 -17.50 -4.61
N SER A 337 13.47 -17.97 -4.88
CA SER A 337 13.13 -18.51 -6.20
C SER A 337 12.60 -17.43 -7.16
N GLN A 338 13.11 -17.45 -8.39
CA GLN A 338 12.79 -16.51 -9.46
C GLN A 338 11.35 -16.69 -9.98
N PRO A 339 10.70 -15.62 -10.46
CA PRO A 339 9.35 -15.72 -11.02
C PRO A 339 9.33 -16.53 -12.31
N VAL A 340 8.24 -17.27 -12.51
CA VAL A 340 8.01 -18.08 -13.72
C VAL A 340 7.10 -17.28 -14.67
N CYS A 341 7.48 -17.18 -15.94
CA CYS A 341 6.70 -16.51 -16.97
C CYS A 341 6.02 -17.55 -17.87
N THR A 342 4.69 -17.59 -17.89
CA THR A 342 3.92 -18.57 -18.68
C THR A 342 3.05 -17.88 -19.73
N PRO A 343 3.01 -18.32 -21.00
CA PRO A 343 2.14 -17.74 -22.02
C PRO A 343 0.66 -17.79 -21.61
N ILE A 344 -0.04 -16.67 -21.78
CA ILE A 344 -1.47 -16.56 -21.52
C ILE A 344 -2.24 -17.11 -22.72
N LYS A 345 -3.02 -18.17 -22.48
CA LYS A 345 -3.75 -18.91 -23.53
C LYS A 345 -5.27 -18.71 -23.53
N SER A 346 -5.82 -18.01 -22.53
CA SER A 346 -7.26 -17.74 -22.45
C SER A 346 -7.55 -16.36 -21.88
N ARG A 347 -8.76 -15.85 -22.16
CA ARG A 347 -9.25 -14.57 -21.64
C ARG A 347 -9.36 -14.60 -20.11
N GLU A 348 -9.81 -15.69 -19.53
CA GLU A 348 -9.93 -15.86 -18.08
C GLU A 348 -8.56 -15.79 -17.39
N ALA A 349 -7.54 -16.40 -18.00
CA ALA A 349 -6.16 -16.31 -17.51
C ALA A 349 -5.63 -14.87 -17.59
N LEU A 350 -5.93 -14.14 -18.67
CA LEU A 350 -5.57 -12.72 -18.81
C LEU A 350 -6.20 -11.86 -17.71
N ILE A 351 -7.51 -12.05 -17.47
CA ILE A 351 -8.23 -11.32 -16.42
C ILE A 351 -7.67 -11.67 -15.04
N GLY A 352 -7.32 -12.94 -14.77
CA GLY A 352 -6.74 -13.36 -13.49
C GLY A 352 -5.29 -12.91 -13.26
N SER A 353 -4.56 -12.51 -14.31
CA SER A 353 -3.13 -12.21 -14.27
C SER A 353 -2.87 -10.77 -13.84
N ILE A 354 -2.44 -10.53 -12.60
CA ILE A 354 -2.16 -9.17 -12.08
C ILE A 354 -0.89 -8.55 -12.71
N ARG A 355 0.10 -9.38 -13.03
CA ARG A 355 1.39 -8.99 -13.60
C ARG A 355 1.56 -9.69 -14.94
N ILE A 356 1.76 -8.91 -16.00
CA ILE A 356 1.79 -9.39 -17.38
C ILE A 356 3.08 -8.89 -18.04
N LEU A 357 3.77 -9.79 -18.72
CA LEU A 357 4.85 -9.48 -19.65
C LEU A 357 4.27 -9.32 -21.05
N VAL A 358 4.70 -8.31 -21.79
CA VAL A 358 4.27 -8.02 -23.16
C VAL A 358 5.47 -8.10 -24.10
N ASN A 359 5.25 -8.71 -25.26
CA ASN A 359 6.25 -8.82 -26.30
C ASN A 359 6.55 -7.43 -26.91
N PRO A 360 7.81 -6.95 -26.90
CA PRO A 360 8.22 -5.63 -27.39
C PRO A 360 7.85 -5.35 -28.85
N ARG A 361 7.69 -6.39 -29.68
CA ARG A 361 7.28 -6.26 -31.08
C ARG A 361 5.94 -5.53 -31.27
N TYR A 362 5.05 -5.62 -30.29
CA TYR A 362 3.71 -5.02 -30.31
C TYR A 362 3.61 -3.75 -29.45
N VAL A 363 4.75 -3.19 -29.05
CA VAL A 363 4.83 -2.05 -28.14
C VAL A 363 5.65 -0.94 -28.77
N HIS A 364 5.07 0.25 -28.80
CA HIS A 364 5.78 1.48 -29.14
C HIS A 364 5.70 2.44 -27.96
N TYR A 365 6.85 2.97 -27.53
CA TYR A 365 6.89 4.03 -26.53
C TYR A 365 7.46 5.31 -27.12
N ASP A 366 6.76 6.42 -26.90
CA ASP A 366 7.17 7.76 -27.29
C ASP A 366 7.10 8.72 -26.08
N GLU A 367 8.01 9.68 -25.96
CA GLU A 367 8.07 10.58 -24.79
C GLU A 367 7.00 11.68 -24.79
N HIS A 368 6.38 11.95 -25.94
CA HIS A 368 5.30 12.93 -26.12
C HIS A 368 3.92 12.28 -26.11
N ILE A 369 3.79 11.05 -26.62
CA ILE A 369 2.52 10.30 -26.75
C ILE A 369 2.37 9.22 -25.66
N GLY A 370 3.47 8.65 -25.16
CA GLY A 370 3.51 7.57 -24.18
C GLY A 370 3.41 6.18 -24.79
N LEU A 371 3.01 5.21 -23.97
CA LEU A 371 2.93 3.80 -24.37
C LEU A 371 1.73 3.54 -25.30
N LEU A 372 2.02 2.91 -26.44
CA LEU A 372 1.08 2.35 -27.41
C LEU A 372 1.29 0.83 -27.47
N ILE A 373 0.18 0.08 -27.44
CA ILE A 373 0.20 -1.38 -27.56
C ILE A 373 -0.90 -1.80 -28.54
N GLY A 374 -0.56 -2.68 -29.48
CA GLY A 374 -1.53 -3.26 -30.41
C GLY A 374 -0.86 -4.05 -31.52
N ILE A 375 -1.63 -4.86 -32.24
CA ILE A 375 -1.11 -5.67 -33.36
C ILE A 375 -0.69 -4.82 -34.57
N ASP A 376 -1.31 -3.65 -34.72
CA ASP A 376 -1.01 -2.66 -35.77
C ASP A 376 0.07 -1.66 -35.34
N VAL A 377 0.59 -1.78 -34.12
CA VAL A 377 1.67 -0.91 -33.61
C VAL A 377 3.01 -1.50 -34.02
N PHE A 378 3.76 -0.78 -34.85
CA PHE A 378 5.12 -1.17 -35.17
C PHE A 378 6.03 -0.88 -33.97
N GLY A 379 6.43 -1.93 -33.25
CA GLY A 379 7.22 -1.78 -32.04
C GLY A 379 8.58 -1.15 -32.31
N ASN A 380 9.06 -0.32 -31.38
CA ASN A 380 10.37 0.34 -31.45
C ASN A 380 11.42 -0.31 -30.56
N HIS A 381 11.30 -1.63 -30.33
CA HIS A 381 12.15 -2.41 -29.42
C HIS A 381 12.22 -1.84 -28.00
N PHE A 382 11.17 -1.13 -27.55
CA PHE A 382 11.11 -0.59 -26.22
C PHE A 382 11.08 -1.73 -25.19
N VAL A 383 11.93 -1.65 -24.18
CA VAL A 383 11.97 -2.54 -23.02
C VAL A 383 11.76 -1.70 -21.77
N SER A 384 10.99 -2.21 -20.82
CA SER A 384 10.78 -1.55 -19.52
C SER A 384 12.13 -1.24 -18.86
N PRO A 385 12.42 0.02 -18.51
CA PRO A 385 13.69 0.35 -17.87
C PRO A 385 13.72 -0.14 -16.42
N ASP A 386 14.93 -0.27 -15.87
CA ASP A 386 15.12 -0.55 -14.46
C ASP A 386 14.57 0.58 -13.58
N LYS A 387 13.92 0.20 -12.49
CA LYS A 387 13.66 1.07 -11.34
C LYS A 387 15.00 1.64 -10.89
N SER A 388 14.99 2.93 -10.56
CA SER A 388 16.13 3.52 -9.86
C SER A 388 16.46 2.65 -8.66
N LYS A 389 17.70 2.14 -8.62
CA LYS A 389 18.20 1.33 -7.52
C LYS A 389 18.09 2.20 -6.27
N ARG A 390 17.04 2.00 -5.46
CA ARG A 390 17.09 2.44 -4.08
C ARG A 390 18.26 1.69 -3.49
N VAL A 391 19.32 2.41 -3.12
CA VAL A 391 20.37 1.86 -2.27
C VAL A 391 19.70 1.61 -0.93
N ILE A 392 19.01 0.47 -0.84
CA ILE A 392 18.60 -0.12 0.42
C ILE A 392 19.90 -0.71 0.96
N ALA A 393 20.74 0.15 1.53
CA ALA A 393 21.68 -0.34 2.52
C ALA A 393 20.82 -1.01 3.58
N SER A 394 21.08 -2.29 3.86
CA SER A 394 20.44 -3.00 4.95
C SER A 394 20.86 -2.27 6.23
N GLU A 395 19.99 -1.40 6.75
CA GLU A 395 20.21 -0.64 8.01
C GLU A 395 20.46 -1.58 9.22
N TYR A 396 20.33 -2.91 9.04
CA TYR A 396 20.49 -3.93 10.07
C TYR A 396 21.83 -4.65 9.93
N ARG A 397 22.84 -4.12 10.62
CA ARG A 397 23.95 -4.93 11.12
C ARG A 397 23.54 -5.44 12.50
N TYR A 398 23.52 -6.75 12.68
CA TYR A 398 23.27 -7.33 13.99
C TYR A 398 24.58 -7.36 14.75
N ASN A 399 24.59 -6.73 15.92
CA ASN A 399 25.71 -6.83 16.86
C ASN A 399 25.33 -7.81 17.96
N MET A 400 26.33 -8.51 18.49
CA MET A 400 26.12 -9.40 19.62
C MET A 400 25.64 -8.61 20.85
N ASP A 401 24.50 -9.06 21.38
CA ASP A 401 23.93 -8.62 22.64
C ASP A 401 23.57 -9.82 23.53
N ASN A 402 23.64 -9.62 24.85
CA ASN A 402 23.18 -10.62 25.81
C ASN A 402 21.69 -10.43 26.08
N TYR A 403 21.04 -11.51 26.51
CA TYR A 403 19.59 -11.57 26.74
C TYR A 403 19.06 -10.44 27.64
N VAL A 404 19.74 -10.18 28.77
CA VAL A 404 19.32 -9.15 29.73
C VAL A 404 19.48 -7.75 29.13
N GLY A 405 20.62 -7.50 28.48
CA GLY A 405 20.93 -6.22 27.84
C GLY A 405 19.95 -5.90 26.71
N HIS A 406 19.58 -6.90 25.92
CA HIS A 406 18.58 -6.74 24.86
C HIS A 406 17.24 -6.24 25.40
N LEU A 407 16.70 -6.90 26.44
CA LEU A 407 15.44 -6.47 27.06
C LEU A 407 15.54 -5.08 27.71
N VAL A 408 16.69 -4.73 28.28
CA VAL A 408 16.94 -3.38 28.82
C VAL A 408 16.92 -2.34 27.70
N LEU A 409 17.52 -2.62 26.54
CA LEU A 409 17.51 -1.71 25.40
C LEU A 409 16.11 -1.56 24.80
N MET A 410 15.35 -2.65 24.66
CA MET A 410 13.95 -2.57 24.24
C MET A 410 13.12 -1.71 25.19
N TRP A 411 13.31 -1.87 26.50
CA TRP A 411 12.61 -1.05 27.49
C TRP A 411 13.07 0.41 27.49
N LYS A 412 14.32 0.67 27.12
CA LYS A 412 14.83 2.01 26.85
C LYS A 412 14.12 2.63 25.63
N CYS A 413 13.98 1.90 24.53
CA CYS A 413 13.20 2.35 23.35
C CYS A 413 11.75 2.68 23.70
N TRP A 414 11.15 1.91 24.60
CA TRP A 414 9.80 2.20 25.08
C TRP A 414 9.74 3.56 25.77
N ARG A 415 10.68 3.85 26.68
CA ARG A 415 10.60 5.00 27.60
C ARG A 415 11.27 6.28 27.14
N GLU A 416 12.34 6.18 26.35
CA GLU A 416 13.28 7.27 26.14
C GLU A 416 13.37 7.64 24.66
N VAL A 417 13.51 8.94 24.40
CA VAL A 417 13.90 9.47 23.09
C VAL A 417 15.37 9.15 22.88
N PHE A 418 15.73 8.73 21.68
CA PHE A 418 17.13 8.49 21.34
C PHE A 418 17.42 8.88 19.90
N THR A 419 18.69 9.18 19.63
CA THR A 419 19.17 9.66 18.34
C THR A 419 20.22 8.72 17.80
N VAL A 420 20.08 8.30 16.55
CA VAL A 420 21.02 7.42 15.84
C VAL A 420 21.37 8.01 14.49
N ASN A 421 22.59 7.77 14.03
CA ASN A 421 22.99 8.03 12.65
C ASN A 421 22.57 6.83 11.80
N ARG A 422 21.67 7.04 10.84
CA ARG A 422 21.21 5.98 9.92
C ARG A 422 21.52 6.34 8.47
N LEU A 423 21.77 5.33 7.65
CA LEU A 423 21.99 5.53 6.22
C LEU A 423 20.65 5.63 5.49
N LYS A 424 20.22 6.85 5.15
CA LYS A 424 19.04 7.06 4.29
C LYS A 424 19.51 7.28 2.86
N ASN A 425 19.20 6.33 1.97
CA ASN A 425 19.66 6.31 0.58
C ASN A 425 21.21 6.39 0.45
N GLY A 426 21.94 5.72 1.36
CA GLY A 426 23.40 5.73 1.37
C GLY A 426 24.06 6.96 2.01
N VAL A 427 23.28 7.94 2.47
CA VAL A 427 23.79 9.13 3.18
C VAL A 427 23.53 8.98 4.67
N SER A 428 24.57 9.18 5.49
CA SER A 428 24.42 9.16 6.95
C SER A 428 23.61 10.38 7.38
N GLN A 429 22.44 10.13 7.95
CA GLN A 429 21.53 11.14 8.46
C GLN A 429 21.21 10.85 9.93
N GLU A 430 21.38 11.87 10.77
CA GLU A 430 20.95 11.83 12.16
C GLU A 430 19.42 11.74 12.23
N THR A 431 18.91 10.71 12.90
CA THR A 431 17.49 10.45 13.08
C THR A 431 17.17 10.34 14.56
N THR A 432 16.27 11.21 15.04
CA THR A 432 15.75 11.15 16.40
C THR A 432 14.44 10.37 16.41
N PHE A 433 14.40 9.31 17.21
CA PHE A 433 13.18 8.53 17.45
C PHE A 433 12.50 9.00 18.74
N THR A 434 11.22 9.31 18.65
CA THR A 434 10.36 9.49 19.83
C THR A 434 10.28 8.19 20.62
N SER A 435 9.94 8.28 21.91
CA SER A 435 9.72 7.07 22.70
C SER A 435 8.51 6.30 22.17
N VAL A 436 8.56 4.96 22.15
CA VAL A 436 7.40 4.16 21.69
C VAL A 436 6.19 4.37 22.63
N ARG A 437 6.46 4.70 23.90
CA ARG A 437 5.43 5.07 24.88
C ARG A 437 4.66 6.31 24.45
N ASP A 438 5.32 7.38 24.01
CA ASP A 438 4.63 8.60 23.56
C ASP A 438 3.77 8.34 22.30
N GLU A 439 4.19 7.41 21.44
CA GLU A 439 3.45 7.04 20.24
C GLU A 439 2.18 6.24 20.53
N LEU A 440 2.20 5.35 21.53
CA LEU A 440 1.17 4.32 21.69
C LEU A 440 0.43 4.35 23.03
N LEU A 441 0.99 4.90 24.11
CA LEU A 441 0.41 4.80 25.46
C LEU A 441 -0.99 5.39 25.52
N ALA A 442 -1.16 6.63 25.07
CA ALA A 442 -2.45 7.32 25.13
C ALA A 442 -3.50 6.61 24.24
N ALA A 443 -3.08 6.06 23.09
CA ALA A 443 -3.98 5.28 22.23
C ALA A 443 -4.39 3.97 22.90
N GLY A 444 -3.45 3.24 23.50
CA GLY A 444 -3.70 2.00 24.22
C GLY A 444 -4.57 2.20 25.46
N GLY A 445 -4.31 3.24 26.27
CA GLY A 445 -5.11 3.59 27.43
C GLY A 445 -6.54 3.98 27.06
N ARG A 446 -6.72 4.83 26.04
CA ARG A 446 -8.05 5.16 25.50
C ARG A 446 -8.77 3.93 24.96
N PHE A 447 -8.06 2.99 24.33
CA PHE A 447 -8.65 1.76 23.82
C PHE A 447 -9.14 0.86 24.95
N ILE A 448 -8.28 0.60 25.96
CA ILE A 448 -8.63 -0.20 27.13
C ILE A 448 -9.86 0.41 27.82
N ARG A 449 -9.85 1.73 28.07
CA ARG A 449 -11.02 2.41 28.66
C ARG A 449 -12.24 2.33 27.75
N GLY A 450 -12.10 2.52 26.45
CA GLY A 450 -13.24 2.55 25.53
C GLY A 450 -13.88 1.18 25.28
N LYS A 451 -13.12 0.08 25.37
CA LYS A 451 -13.53 -1.23 24.86
C LYS A 451 -13.40 -2.40 25.83
N ILE A 452 -12.49 -2.34 26.81
CA ILE A 452 -12.21 -3.47 27.70
C ILE A 452 -12.69 -3.19 29.13
N PHE A 453 -12.26 -2.06 29.71
CA PHE A 453 -12.64 -1.63 31.05
C PHE A 453 -13.20 -0.20 31.07
N PRO A 454 -14.49 0.00 30.71
CA PRO A 454 -15.14 1.32 30.65
C PRO A 454 -15.15 2.14 31.92
N GLN A 455 -15.07 1.48 33.08
CA GLN A 455 -15.15 2.13 34.38
C GLN A 455 -13.78 2.53 34.96
N THR A 456 -12.69 2.16 34.29
CA THR A 456 -11.32 2.41 34.75
C THR A 456 -10.90 3.86 34.47
N GLN A 457 -10.12 4.44 35.39
CA GLN A 457 -9.56 5.79 35.18
C GLN A 457 -8.54 5.80 34.04
N GLU A 458 -8.39 6.93 33.36
CA GLU A 458 -7.46 7.06 32.22
C GLU A 458 -6.02 6.63 32.57
N LYS A 459 -5.51 7.09 33.72
CA LYS A 459 -4.16 6.75 34.19
C LYS A 459 -3.99 5.26 34.50
N GLU A 460 -5.03 4.60 35.02
CA GLU A 460 -5.01 3.17 35.31
C GLU A 460 -5.06 2.33 34.03
N ALA A 461 -5.85 2.78 33.04
CA ALA A 461 -5.91 2.14 31.73
C ALA A 461 -4.58 2.26 30.96
N GLU A 462 -3.96 3.44 30.99
CA GLU A 462 -2.61 3.65 30.45
C GLU A 462 -1.58 2.78 31.17
N ALA A 463 -1.62 2.73 32.50
CA ALA A 463 -0.72 1.90 33.29
C ALA A 463 -0.90 0.40 32.97
N LEU A 464 -2.13 -0.08 32.78
CA LEU A 464 -2.38 -1.46 32.34
C LEU A 464 -1.79 -1.71 30.95
N PHE A 465 -2.00 -0.80 29.99
CA PHE A 465 -1.43 -0.95 28.65
C PHE A 465 0.10 -1.02 28.70
N GLU A 466 0.75 -0.14 29.48
CA GLU A 466 2.18 -0.16 29.69
C GLU A 466 2.68 -1.48 30.32
N MET A 467 1.92 -2.05 31.26
CA MET A 467 2.21 -3.38 31.84
C MET A 467 2.05 -4.52 30.85
N LEU A 468 1.07 -4.45 29.94
CA LEU A 468 0.90 -5.45 28.88
C LEU A 468 2.06 -5.39 27.88
N VAL A 469 2.52 -4.19 27.51
CA VAL A 469 3.71 -4.01 26.67
C VAL A 469 4.97 -4.51 27.39
N PHE A 470 5.13 -4.20 28.68
CA PHE A 470 6.22 -4.71 29.50
C PHE A 470 6.26 -6.24 29.49
N LEU A 471 5.12 -6.90 29.73
CA LEU A 471 5.04 -8.36 29.75
C LEU A 471 5.28 -8.95 28.36
N ALA A 472 4.84 -8.30 27.28
CA ALA A 472 5.15 -8.72 25.92
C ALA A 472 6.66 -8.67 25.66
N ILE A 473 7.33 -7.56 25.98
CA ILE A 473 8.79 -7.43 25.86
C ILE A 473 9.50 -8.49 26.73
N PHE A 474 9.09 -8.62 27.98
CA PHE A 474 9.70 -9.53 28.94
C PHE A 474 9.57 -11.02 28.53
N THR A 475 8.52 -11.38 27.80
CA THR A 475 8.22 -12.79 27.47
C THR A 475 8.52 -13.20 26.03
N HIS A 476 8.67 -12.26 25.07
CA HIS A 476 8.74 -12.61 23.64
C HIS A 476 9.90 -13.52 23.24
N ASP A 477 11.01 -13.49 23.97
CA ASP A 477 12.25 -14.20 23.65
C ASP A 477 12.65 -15.28 24.66
N LEU A 478 11.75 -15.68 25.56
CA LEU A 478 12.01 -16.77 26.53
C LEU A 478 12.49 -18.07 25.86
N GLY A 479 12.02 -18.37 24.65
CA GLY A 479 12.45 -19.52 23.86
C GLY A 479 13.93 -19.47 23.46
N LYS A 480 14.59 -18.30 23.45
CA LYS A 480 16.04 -18.19 23.23
C LYS A 480 16.84 -18.77 24.40
N LEU A 481 16.24 -18.93 25.59
CA LEU A 481 16.90 -19.47 26.78
C LEU A 481 16.97 -21.01 26.79
N GLN A 482 16.58 -21.67 25.71
CA GLN A 482 16.74 -23.11 25.54
C GLN A 482 18.22 -23.50 25.44
N VAL A 483 18.59 -24.66 25.99
CA VAL A 483 19.96 -25.22 25.91
C VAL A 483 20.44 -25.24 24.46
N LYS A 484 19.67 -25.91 23.59
CA LYS A 484 20.01 -26.06 22.17
C LYS A 484 20.08 -24.72 21.42
N TRP A 485 19.25 -23.75 21.78
CA TRP A 485 19.30 -22.43 21.13
C TRP A 485 20.62 -21.73 21.47
N GLN A 486 20.99 -21.72 22.76
CA GLN A 486 22.23 -21.09 23.23
C GLN A 486 23.47 -21.79 22.68
N GLU A 487 23.50 -23.13 22.61
CA GLU A 487 24.59 -23.87 21.99
C GLU A 487 24.86 -23.45 20.55
N VAL A 488 23.80 -23.37 19.72
CA VAL A 488 23.93 -22.99 18.31
C VAL A 488 24.39 -21.55 18.16
N MET A 489 23.82 -20.63 18.94
CA MET A 489 24.12 -19.20 18.81
C MET A 489 25.51 -18.85 19.36
N GLN A 490 25.93 -19.48 20.45
CA GLN A 490 27.30 -19.35 20.95
C GLN A 490 28.32 -19.97 19.98
N GLY A 491 27.98 -21.09 19.34
CA GLY A 491 28.83 -21.70 18.31
C GLY A 491 29.01 -20.81 17.08
N TRP A 492 27.93 -20.20 16.57
CA TRP A 492 28.04 -19.19 15.51
C TRP A 492 28.84 -17.97 15.98
N GLN A 493 28.56 -17.45 17.17
CA GLN A 493 29.25 -16.27 17.70
C GLN A 493 30.75 -16.50 17.87
N ALA A 494 31.18 -17.72 18.20
CA ALA A 494 32.59 -18.08 18.24
C ALA A 494 33.25 -17.98 16.86
N ILE A 495 32.56 -18.40 15.80
CA ILE A 495 33.02 -18.26 14.40
C ILE A 495 33.04 -16.78 14.00
N ALA A 496 31.99 -16.03 14.33
CA ALA A 496 31.93 -14.59 14.09
C ALA A 496 33.11 -13.86 14.76
N HIS A 497 33.43 -14.22 16.01
CA HIS A 497 34.57 -13.67 16.76
C HIS A 497 35.92 -14.04 16.11
N SER A 498 36.13 -15.30 15.77
CA SER A 498 37.43 -15.77 15.25
C SER A 498 37.70 -15.30 13.81
N SER A 499 36.66 -15.21 12.98
CA SER A 499 36.81 -15.10 11.52
C SER A 499 36.27 -13.79 10.95
N PHE A 500 35.43 -13.05 11.68
CA PHE A 500 34.73 -11.87 11.18
C PHE A 500 34.78 -10.67 12.14
N SER A 501 35.78 -10.63 13.03
CA SER A 501 35.96 -9.56 14.03
C SER A 501 34.75 -9.32 14.93
N GLY A 502 33.93 -10.35 15.16
CA GLY A 502 32.82 -10.31 16.11
C GLY A 502 33.29 -10.19 17.56
N ARG A 503 32.37 -9.96 18.50
CA ARG A 503 32.63 -9.88 19.94
C ARG A 503 32.80 -11.27 20.54
N ASN A 504 33.58 -11.38 21.60
CA ASN A 504 33.71 -12.64 22.33
C ASN A 504 32.39 -12.99 23.04
N PRO A 505 31.80 -14.18 22.83
CA PRO A 505 30.53 -14.58 23.45
C PRO A 505 30.55 -14.62 24.99
N GLY A 506 31.73 -14.81 25.61
CA GLY A 506 31.86 -14.94 27.06
C GLY A 506 31.03 -16.11 27.63
N LYS A 507 30.54 -15.96 28.86
CA LYS A 507 29.61 -16.92 29.51
C LYS A 507 28.16 -16.42 29.54
N HIS A 508 27.85 -15.39 28.75
CA HIS A 508 26.53 -14.77 28.76
C HIS A 508 25.55 -15.56 27.88
N LEU A 509 24.26 -15.49 28.23
CA LEU A 509 23.20 -15.96 27.35
C LEU A 509 22.95 -14.91 26.28
N LEU A 510 22.98 -15.32 25.02
CA LEU A 510 22.89 -14.42 23.88
C LEU A 510 21.42 -14.17 23.51
N ALA A 511 21.10 -12.96 23.04
CA ALA A 511 19.85 -12.64 22.36
C ALA A 511 20.07 -12.51 20.86
N HIS A 512 21.15 -11.83 20.46
CA HIS A 512 21.62 -11.68 19.09
C HIS A 512 23.10 -12.05 18.98
N THR A 513 23.52 -12.30 17.74
CA THR A 513 24.90 -12.63 17.38
C THR A 513 25.37 -11.63 16.34
N ASP A 514 26.69 -11.44 16.25
CA ASP A 514 27.27 -10.58 15.21
C ASP A 514 26.99 -11.19 13.84
N TYR A 515 26.30 -10.43 12.99
CA TYR A 515 25.99 -10.81 11.62
C TYR A 515 25.71 -9.58 10.76
N SER A 516 26.45 -9.47 9.65
CA SER A 516 26.20 -8.47 8.61
C SER A 516 25.56 -9.14 7.38
N PRO A 517 24.28 -8.85 7.05
CA PRO A 517 23.63 -9.41 5.88
C PRO A 517 24.31 -9.05 4.55
N GLU A 518 25.04 -7.94 4.52
CA GLU A 518 25.77 -7.43 3.35
C GLU A 518 27.10 -8.13 3.13
N ASP A 519 27.65 -8.81 4.14
CA ASP A 519 28.89 -9.57 4.04
C ASP A 519 28.61 -10.97 3.49
N ARG A 520 28.92 -11.18 2.21
CA ARG A 520 28.72 -12.46 1.53
C ARG A 520 29.49 -13.60 2.21
N HIS A 521 30.68 -13.35 2.75
CA HIS A 521 31.47 -14.38 3.42
C HIS A 521 30.83 -14.82 4.74
N GLN A 522 30.30 -13.88 5.52
CA GLN A 522 29.53 -14.21 6.73
C GLN A 522 28.26 -14.99 6.39
N ARG A 523 27.53 -14.57 5.35
CA ARG A 523 26.30 -15.26 4.94
C ARG A 523 26.55 -16.71 4.54
N ASP A 524 27.59 -16.95 3.73
CA ASP A 524 27.92 -18.29 3.27
C ASP A 524 28.42 -19.16 4.45
N ALA A 525 29.23 -18.59 5.36
CA ALA A 525 29.69 -19.28 6.57
C ALA A 525 28.55 -19.64 7.55
N LEU A 526 27.60 -18.71 7.78
CA LEU A 526 26.44 -18.96 8.63
C LEU A 526 25.57 -20.07 8.04
N LYS A 527 25.33 -20.02 6.73
CA LYS A 527 24.56 -21.05 6.02
C LYS A 527 25.19 -22.43 6.16
N ASP A 528 26.51 -22.54 6.07
CA ASP A 528 27.22 -23.80 6.24
C ASP A 528 27.23 -24.30 7.69
N TYR A 529 27.29 -23.39 8.67
CA TYR A 529 27.16 -23.73 10.08
C TYR A 529 25.75 -24.25 10.42
N GLU A 530 24.70 -23.57 9.98
CA GLU A 530 23.30 -23.91 10.26
C GLU A 530 22.85 -25.22 9.59
N LYS A 531 23.47 -25.63 8.47
CA LYS A 531 23.25 -26.96 7.85
C LYS A 531 23.54 -28.09 8.84
N LYS A 532 24.55 -27.92 9.70
CA LYS A 532 24.98 -28.92 10.69
C LYS A 532 24.35 -28.68 12.07
N HIS A 533 24.03 -27.43 12.38
CA HIS A 533 23.55 -27.00 13.70
C HIS A 533 22.23 -26.26 13.56
N LYS A 534 21.14 -27.00 13.37
CA LYS A 534 19.82 -26.41 13.15
C LYS A 534 19.30 -25.73 14.41
N ARG A 535 19.11 -24.40 14.33
CA ARG A 535 18.48 -23.59 15.38
C ARG A 535 17.05 -24.07 15.67
N PRO A 536 16.66 -24.25 16.95
CA PRO A 536 15.27 -24.50 17.28
C PRO A 536 14.43 -23.23 17.01
N ASN A 537 13.13 -23.41 16.80
CA ASN A 537 12.22 -22.27 16.83
C ASN A 537 12.21 -21.71 18.26
N HIS A 538 11.89 -20.41 18.39
CA HIS A 538 11.80 -19.78 19.71
C HIS A 538 10.55 -18.96 19.94
N ALA A 539 9.85 -18.47 18.90
CA ALA A 539 8.70 -17.59 19.08
C ALA A 539 7.50 -18.30 19.74
N VAL A 540 7.10 -19.45 19.22
CA VAL A 540 5.97 -20.23 19.77
C VAL A 540 6.35 -20.83 21.13
N GLU A 541 7.62 -21.23 21.29
CA GLU A 541 8.22 -21.69 22.54
C GLU A 541 8.14 -20.59 23.62
N SER A 542 8.49 -19.34 23.27
CA SER A 542 8.33 -18.18 24.15
C SER A 542 6.88 -17.99 24.58
N ALA A 543 5.94 -18.04 23.64
CA ALA A 543 4.51 -17.91 23.92
C ALA A 543 4.00 -19.02 24.86
N TYR A 544 4.48 -20.25 24.68
CA TYR A 544 4.14 -21.36 25.55
C TYR A 544 4.66 -21.14 26.99
N LEU A 545 5.92 -20.72 27.13
CA LEU A 545 6.55 -20.42 28.42
C LEU A 545 5.93 -19.20 29.11
N ALA A 546 5.49 -18.20 28.34
CA ALA A 546 4.90 -16.96 28.85
C ALA A 546 3.69 -17.21 29.76
N GLN A 547 2.93 -18.29 29.52
CA GLN A 547 1.77 -18.67 30.34
C GLN A 547 2.10 -18.78 31.83
N ASP A 548 3.28 -19.29 32.18
CA ASP A 548 3.70 -19.46 33.58
C ASP A 548 3.96 -18.10 34.24
N ILE A 549 4.63 -17.19 33.52
CA ILE A 549 4.92 -15.83 33.98
C ILE A 549 3.63 -15.01 34.10
N LEU A 550 2.74 -15.06 33.12
CA LEU A 550 1.48 -14.32 33.12
C LEU A 550 0.55 -14.78 34.24
N LYS A 551 0.52 -16.08 34.53
CA LYS A 551 -0.24 -16.64 35.65
C LYS A 551 0.23 -16.10 37.00
N GLN A 552 1.53 -15.87 37.16
CA GLN A 552 2.11 -15.36 38.40
C GLN A 552 1.97 -13.84 38.55
N SER A 553 1.97 -13.09 37.44
CA SER A 553 2.08 -11.61 37.45
C SER A 553 0.81 -10.90 36.98
N LEU A 554 0.34 -11.18 35.77
CA LEU A 554 -0.79 -10.49 35.13
C LEU A 554 -2.14 -10.91 35.71
N VAL A 555 -2.32 -12.20 36.01
CA VAL A 555 -3.59 -12.72 36.52
C VAL A 555 -3.99 -12.06 37.86
N PRO A 556 -3.10 -12.00 38.88
CA PRO A 556 -3.43 -11.31 40.13
C PRO A 556 -3.75 -9.82 39.92
N LEU A 557 -2.98 -9.12 39.07
CA LEU A 557 -3.24 -7.70 38.75
C LEU A 557 -4.64 -7.49 38.18
N LEU A 558 -5.06 -8.31 37.20
CA LEU A 558 -6.36 -8.18 36.56
C LEU A 558 -7.51 -8.49 37.53
N GLN A 559 -7.31 -9.46 38.43
CA GLN A 559 -8.30 -9.83 39.45
C GLN A 559 -8.45 -8.73 40.51
N ASP A 560 -7.33 -8.27 41.07
CA ASP A 560 -7.32 -7.42 42.24
C ASP A 560 -7.60 -5.94 41.90
N ASN A 561 -7.17 -5.47 40.71
CA ASN A 561 -7.27 -4.06 40.33
C ASN A 561 -8.36 -3.75 39.29
N PHE A 562 -8.73 -4.72 38.46
CA PHE A 562 -9.69 -4.51 37.36
C PHE A 562 -10.98 -5.33 37.51
N LEU A 563 -11.07 -6.17 38.56
CA LEU A 563 -12.20 -7.08 38.80
C LEU A 563 -12.55 -7.91 37.56
N ALA A 564 -11.53 -8.25 36.76
CA ALA A 564 -11.71 -8.91 35.48
C ALA A 564 -12.26 -10.32 35.68
N ASP A 565 -13.24 -10.71 34.87
CA ASP A 565 -13.77 -12.07 34.90
C ASP A 565 -12.80 -13.08 34.26
N ILE A 566 -13.15 -14.37 34.35
CA ILE A 566 -12.32 -15.47 33.84
C ILE A 566 -12.07 -15.36 32.33
N GLU A 567 -13.06 -14.88 31.57
CA GLU A 567 -12.93 -14.73 30.11
C GLU A 567 -12.06 -13.54 29.74
N GLN A 568 -12.27 -12.38 30.37
CA GLN A 568 -11.43 -11.19 30.21
C GLN A 568 -9.97 -11.51 30.53
N ILE A 569 -9.71 -12.16 31.67
CA ILE A 569 -8.34 -12.56 32.06
C ILE A 569 -7.72 -13.47 31.00
N LYS A 570 -8.48 -14.48 30.54
CA LYS A 570 -8.03 -15.41 29.50
C LYS A 570 -7.68 -14.67 28.20
N TYR A 571 -8.55 -13.77 27.73
CA TYR A 571 -8.35 -13.05 26.47
C TYR A 571 -7.21 -12.03 26.57
N ILE A 572 -7.13 -11.25 27.65
CA ILE A 572 -6.03 -10.30 27.88
C ILE A 572 -4.69 -11.04 27.95
N CYS A 573 -4.59 -12.14 28.71
CA CYS A 573 -3.37 -12.95 28.72
C CYS A 573 -3.03 -13.47 27.32
N HIS A 574 -4.05 -13.87 26.54
CA HIS A 574 -3.84 -14.37 25.19
C HIS A 574 -3.28 -13.30 24.24
N THR A 575 -3.60 -12.02 24.43
CA THR A 575 -2.99 -10.94 23.62
C THR A 575 -1.47 -10.88 23.76
N VAL A 576 -0.95 -11.06 24.99
CA VAL A 576 0.50 -11.08 25.26
C VAL A 576 1.13 -12.37 24.71
N ILE A 577 0.45 -13.51 24.88
CA ILE A 577 0.88 -14.80 24.33
C ILE A 577 0.98 -14.74 22.79
N MET A 578 -0.01 -14.15 22.12
CA MET A 578 0.02 -13.95 20.67
C MET A 578 1.14 -13.00 20.25
N ALA A 579 1.35 -11.91 20.98
CA ALA A 579 2.45 -10.97 20.70
C ALA A 579 3.81 -11.69 20.75
N ALA A 580 4.04 -12.52 21.78
CA ALA A 580 5.23 -13.36 21.87
C ALA A 580 5.30 -14.42 20.74
N GLY A 581 4.19 -15.09 20.44
CA GLY A 581 4.16 -16.20 19.47
C GLY A 581 4.32 -15.77 18.02
N ARG A 582 3.85 -14.57 17.69
CA ARG A 582 3.78 -14.04 16.32
C ARG A 582 4.82 -12.94 16.03
N HIS A 583 5.79 -12.70 16.91
CA HIS A 583 6.72 -11.59 16.71
C HIS A 583 7.61 -11.76 15.46
N HIS A 584 8.01 -13.00 15.10
CA HIS A 584 8.73 -13.31 13.84
C HIS A 584 7.84 -13.56 12.63
N SER A 585 6.65 -14.14 12.82
CA SER A 585 5.70 -14.44 11.74
C SER A 585 4.29 -14.10 12.18
N ALA A 586 3.62 -13.25 11.41
CA ALA A 586 2.26 -12.80 11.71
C ALA A 586 1.22 -13.95 11.73
N TRP A 587 1.53 -15.07 11.08
CA TRP A 587 0.61 -16.20 10.87
C TRP A 587 1.06 -17.47 11.60
N ALA A 588 1.91 -17.35 12.61
CA ALA A 588 2.24 -18.49 13.47
C ALA A 588 0.97 -19.00 14.20
N GLY A 589 0.55 -20.23 13.88
CA GLY A 589 -0.66 -20.85 14.45
C GLY A 589 -0.43 -21.62 15.76
N GLY A 590 0.82 -21.85 16.15
CA GLY A 590 1.18 -22.64 17.33
C GLY A 590 1.59 -24.08 17.00
N TRP A 591 1.22 -25.04 17.85
CA TRP A 591 1.54 -26.47 17.69
C TRP A 591 0.28 -27.33 17.63
N ASP A 592 0.19 -28.11 16.55
CA ASP A 592 -0.75 -29.23 16.41
C ASP A 592 -0.19 -30.52 17.03
N GLN A 593 -0.94 -31.61 16.94
CA GLN A 593 -0.51 -32.92 17.48
C GLN A 593 0.81 -33.41 16.87
N ALA A 594 1.04 -33.16 15.58
CA ALA A 594 2.25 -33.58 14.88
C ALA A 594 3.49 -32.79 15.34
N ALA A 595 3.35 -31.48 15.49
CA ALA A 595 4.39 -30.60 16.03
C ALA A 595 4.70 -30.95 17.50
N THR A 596 3.66 -31.19 18.30
CA THR A 596 3.78 -31.56 19.72
C THR A 596 4.58 -32.87 19.89
N ALA A 597 4.31 -33.88 19.07
CA ALA A 597 5.03 -35.15 19.08
C ALA A 597 6.53 -35.01 18.76
N LYS A 598 6.88 -33.98 17.97
CA LYS A 598 8.26 -33.71 17.55
C LYS A 598 9.07 -32.93 18.58
N ILE A 599 8.46 -31.92 19.21
CA ILE A 599 9.19 -31.03 20.15
C ILE A 599 9.37 -31.72 21.51
N LYS A 600 8.36 -32.47 21.98
CA LYS A 600 8.31 -33.23 23.26
C LYS A 600 8.48 -32.39 24.53
N SER A 601 9.54 -31.59 24.65
CA SER A 601 9.81 -30.74 25.80
C SER A 601 10.70 -29.54 25.45
N ILE A 602 10.54 -28.45 26.19
CA ILE A 602 11.46 -27.32 26.20
C ILE A 602 12.41 -27.49 27.39
N GLU A 603 13.70 -27.57 27.11
CA GLU A 603 14.76 -27.66 28.14
C GLU A 603 15.51 -26.33 28.23
N LEU A 604 15.48 -25.73 29.41
CA LEU A 604 16.07 -24.41 29.67
C LEU A 604 17.53 -24.53 30.07
N HIS A 605 18.34 -23.58 29.62
CA HIS A 605 19.72 -23.45 30.05
C HIS A 605 19.80 -23.23 31.57
N PRO A 606 20.79 -23.79 32.31
CA PRO A 606 20.89 -23.63 33.77
C PRO A 606 20.92 -22.17 34.25
N GLY A 607 21.43 -21.26 33.42
CA GLY A 607 21.44 -19.81 33.67
C GLY A 607 20.11 -19.08 33.38
N ALA A 608 19.10 -19.74 32.82
CA ALA A 608 17.87 -19.10 32.33
C ALA A 608 17.09 -18.41 33.44
N LYS A 609 16.83 -19.09 34.57
CA LYS A 609 16.09 -18.52 35.70
C LYS A 609 16.78 -17.29 36.29
N GLN A 610 18.11 -17.29 36.32
CA GLN A 610 18.90 -16.15 36.77
C GLN A 610 18.79 -14.98 35.78
N ALA A 611 18.93 -15.24 34.47
CA ALA A 611 18.77 -14.21 33.44
C ALA A 611 17.37 -13.58 33.45
N ILE A 612 16.32 -14.36 33.65
CA ILE A 612 14.93 -13.88 33.79
C ILE A 612 14.80 -12.99 35.04
N ALA A 613 15.37 -13.41 36.18
CA ALA A 613 15.33 -12.63 37.41
C ALA A 613 16.10 -11.31 37.30
N ASP A 614 17.27 -11.31 36.64
CA ASP A 614 18.08 -10.11 36.42
C ASP A 614 17.41 -9.15 35.43
N SER A 615 16.77 -9.69 34.40
CA SER A 615 15.92 -8.91 33.49
C SER A 615 14.81 -8.23 34.26
N TRP A 616 14.03 -8.96 35.07
CA TRP A 616 12.94 -8.38 35.87
C TRP A 616 13.43 -7.23 36.75
N ARG A 617 14.51 -7.44 37.52
CA ARG A 617 15.09 -6.40 38.39
C ARG A 617 15.50 -5.14 37.62
N SER A 618 16.05 -5.31 36.41
CA SER A 618 16.62 -4.22 35.63
C SER A 618 15.56 -3.29 35.01
N ILE A 619 14.42 -3.86 34.58
CA ILE A 619 13.37 -3.10 33.88
C ILE A 619 12.13 -2.80 34.74
N HIS A 620 11.80 -3.62 35.75
CA HIS A 620 10.59 -3.45 36.59
C HIS A 620 10.55 -2.13 37.37
N ARG A 621 11.71 -1.61 37.81
CA ARG A 621 11.79 -0.37 38.61
C ARG A 621 11.23 0.88 37.92
N PHE A 622 10.95 0.79 36.63
CA PHE A 622 10.45 1.89 35.81
C PHE A 622 8.95 1.78 35.48
N LEU A 623 8.27 0.76 36.01
CA LEU A 623 6.82 0.60 35.82
C LEU A 623 6.03 1.69 36.56
N PRO A 624 4.85 2.07 36.04
CA PRO A 624 4.01 3.11 36.63
C PRO A 624 3.45 2.68 37.98
N GLN A 625 3.41 3.62 38.94
CA GLN A 625 2.66 3.49 40.21
C GLN A 625 1.23 4.04 40.02
N PRO A 626 0.19 3.51 40.71
CA PRO A 626 0.24 2.62 41.87
C PRO A 626 0.10 1.12 41.56
N LEU A 627 -0.14 0.73 40.32
CA LEU A 627 -0.25 -0.68 39.95
C LEU A 627 1.11 -1.38 40.14
N SER A 628 1.10 -2.61 40.65
CA SER A 628 2.32 -3.39 40.84
C SER A 628 2.15 -4.79 40.25
N LEU A 629 3.15 -5.24 39.47
CA LEU A 629 3.22 -6.62 39.02
C LEU A 629 3.91 -7.48 40.08
N ALA A 630 3.32 -8.64 40.39
CA ALA A 630 4.00 -9.64 41.21
C ALA A 630 5.22 -10.18 40.46
N LYS A 631 6.32 -10.38 41.19
CA LYS A 631 7.56 -10.93 40.62
C LYS A 631 7.30 -12.33 40.06
N ALA A 632 7.61 -12.53 38.78
CA ALA A 632 7.41 -13.80 38.10
C ALA A 632 8.72 -14.42 37.59
N ASN A 633 8.77 -15.76 37.53
CA ASN A 633 9.84 -16.53 36.90
C ASN A 633 9.28 -17.87 36.37
N LEU A 634 10.07 -18.61 35.60
CA LEU A 634 9.73 -19.96 35.16
C LEU A 634 9.87 -20.95 36.32
N GLY A 635 8.80 -21.70 36.60
CA GLY A 635 8.74 -22.65 37.71
C GLY A 635 9.48 -23.97 37.48
N LYS A 636 9.88 -24.30 36.25
CA LYS A 636 10.52 -25.58 35.89
C LYS A 636 11.77 -25.34 35.04
N ASP A 637 12.69 -26.31 35.02
CA ASP A 637 13.83 -26.31 34.10
C ASP A 637 13.51 -27.06 32.79
N VAL A 638 12.55 -27.99 32.87
CA VAL A 638 12.04 -28.75 31.72
C VAL A 638 10.52 -28.63 31.67
N TYR A 639 10.00 -28.18 30.53
CA TYR A 639 8.57 -28.04 30.26
C TYR A 639 8.11 -29.11 29.27
N PRO A 640 7.42 -30.18 29.71
CA PRO A 640 6.90 -31.20 28.82
C PRO A 640 5.69 -30.67 28.03
N ILE A 641 5.72 -30.81 26.71
CA ILE A 641 4.63 -30.41 25.82
C ILE A 641 3.72 -31.62 25.61
N LYS A 642 2.55 -31.59 26.26
CA LYS A 642 1.61 -32.73 26.30
C LYS A 642 0.28 -32.46 25.60
N LYS A 643 0.06 -31.24 25.12
CA LYS A 643 -1.18 -30.79 24.50
C LYS A 643 -0.87 -29.79 23.40
N ASP A 644 -1.78 -29.70 22.45
CA ASP A 644 -1.80 -28.70 21.40
C ASP A 644 -1.78 -27.29 22.00
N PHE A 645 -1.20 -26.35 21.26
CA PHE A 645 -1.06 -24.97 21.67
C PHE A 645 -1.47 -24.07 20.52
N ASP A 646 -2.63 -23.44 20.63
CA ASP A 646 -3.24 -22.67 19.56
C ASP A 646 -3.11 -21.16 19.81
N LEU A 647 -2.57 -20.44 18.81
CA LEU A 647 -2.44 -18.99 18.79
C LEU A 647 -3.57 -18.29 18.01
N ASN A 648 -4.55 -19.02 17.47
CA ASN A 648 -5.70 -18.51 16.71
C ASN A 648 -6.99 -18.56 17.54
N ARG A 649 -6.92 -18.17 18.83
CA ARG A 649 -8.03 -18.41 19.76
C ARG A 649 -9.19 -17.40 19.68
N PHE A 650 -8.99 -16.25 19.03
CA PHE A 650 -10.02 -15.23 18.91
C PHE A 650 -10.96 -15.53 17.74
N THR A 651 -12.26 -15.42 17.97
CA THR A 651 -13.29 -15.37 16.91
C THR A 651 -13.67 -13.91 16.64
N PRO A 652 -14.50 -13.62 15.62
CA PRO A 652 -15.02 -12.26 15.38
C PRO A 652 -15.68 -11.62 16.60
N ASP A 653 -16.23 -12.43 17.50
CA ASP A 653 -16.88 -11.98 18.74
C ASP A 653 -15.89 -11.42 19.79
N GLN A 654 -14.58 -11.56 19.59
CA GLN A 654 -13.52 -11.01 20.46
C GLN A 654 -12.62 -9.99 19.73
N THR A 655 -13.19 -9.25 18.79
CA THR A 655 -12.46 -8.29 17.95
C THR A 655 -11.68 -7.25 18.77
N GLU A 656 -12.19 -6.81 19.91
CA GLU A 656 -11.52 -5.83 20.77
C GLU A 656 -10.19 -6.35 21.35
N TYR A 657 -10.10 -7.63 21.70
CA TYR A 657 -8.85 -8.22 22.20
C TYR A 657 -7.83 -8.41 21.07
N LEU A 658 -8.31 -8.65 19.86
CA LEU A 658 -7.48 -8.72 18.68
C LEU A 658 -6.89 -7.35 18.33
N GLN A 659 -7.69 -6.29 18.44
CA GLN A 659 -7.23 -4.91 18.30
C GLN A 659 -6.23 -4.53 19.41
N LEU A 660 -6.47 -4.95 20.65
CA LEU A 660 -5.51 -4.78 21.74
C LEU A 660 -4.18 -5.50 21.44
N TYR A 661 -4.24 -6.74 20.96
CA TYR A 661 -3.06 -7.49 20.51
C TYR A 661 -2.29 -6.71 19.43
N LEU A 662 -2.96 -6.10 18.45
CA LEU A 662 -2.30 -5.31 17.40
C LEU A 662 -1.51 -4.13 17.97
N LEU A 663 -2.04 -3.46 18.99
CA LEU A 663 -1.33 -2.38 19.69
C LEU A 663 -0.11 -2.91 20.46
N ILE A 664 -0.26 -4.02 21.18
CA ILE A 664 0.81 -4.64 21.97
C ILE A 664 1.94 -5.15 21.05
N VAL A 665 1.62 -5.90 20.00
CA VAL A 665 2.62 -6.45 19.07
C VAL A 665 3.31 -5.35 18.27
N ARG A 666 2.61 -4.24 17.98
CA ARG A 666 3.22 -3.05 17.38
C ARG A 666 4.25 -2.43 18.30
N ALA A 667 3.91 -2.23 19.58
CA ALA A 667 4.85 -1.73 20.58
C ALA A 667 6.08 -2.65 20.72
N LEU A 668 5.85 -3.96 20.83
CA LEU A 668 6.89 -4.98 20.91
C LEU A 668 7.86 -4.90 19.72
N ARG A 669 7.34 -4.95 18.49
CA ARG A 669 8.15 -4.93 17.26
C ARG A 669 8.90 -3.62 17.07
N LEU A 670 8.30 -2.48 17.42
CA LEU A 670 8.99 -1.19 17.38
C LEU A 670 10.15 -1.16 18.37
N CYS A 671 9.95 -1.64 19.60
CA CYS A 671 11.01 -1.69 20.61
C CYS A 671 12.14 -2.63 20.19
N ASP A 672 11.82 -3.81 19.65
CA ASP A 672 12.79 -4.78 19.16
C ASP A 672 13.64 -4.19 18.02
N GLN A 673 12.98 -3.70 16.97
CA GLN A 673 13.63 -3.11 15.80
C GLN A 673 14.52 -1.90 16.16
N ARG A 674 14.04 -1.01 17.04
CA ARG A 674 14.77 0.17 17.51
C ARG A 674 15.93 -0.21 18.43
N SER A 675 15.80 -1.28 19.21
CA SER A 675 16.86 -1.71 20.14
C SER A 675 18.13 -2.17 19.42
N VAL A 676 17.97 -2.79 18.23
CA VAL A 676 19.09 -3.15 17.35
C VAL A 676 19.83 -1.91 16.84
N GLN A 677 19.10 -0.82 16.57
CA GLN A 677 19.70 0.44 16.11
C GLN A 677 20.42 1.20 17.24
N LEU A 678 19.91 1.13 18.47
CA LEU A 678 20.56 1.68 19.66
C LEU A 678 21.92 1.03 19.95
N HIS A 679 22.13 -0.22 19.54
CA HIS A 679 23.38 -0.94 19.72
C HIS A 679 24.53 -0.42 18.83
N ASN A 680 24.22 0.49 17.89
CA ASN A 680 25.20 1.15 17.00
C ASN A 680 25.66 2.53 17.52
N ILE A 681 25.25 2.92 18.74
CA ILE A 681 25.80 4.04 19.52
C ILE A 681 26.79 3.45 20.52
#